data_AF-A0A8C1LL52-F1
#
_entry.id   AF-A0A8C1LL52-F1
#
_cell.length_a   1.000
_cell.length_b   1.000
_cell.length_c   1.000
_cell.angle_alpha   90.00
_cell.angle_beta   90.00
_cell.angle_gamma   90.00
#
_symmetry.space_group_name_H-M   'P 1'
#
loop_
_entity.id
_entity.type
_entity.pdbx_description
1 polymer ?
#
loop_
_entity_poly.entity_id
_entity_poly.type
_entity_poly.pdbx_seq_one_letter_code
_entity_poly.pdbx_strand_id
1 'polypeptide(L)'
;VLILVKVLVILLFFDKFFKQFRVNASSMLLLNSSSSVVPGLFPAILNLASNAEITTNATCGDPLPEMFCKLVEHVPGRRIRNPQCRICDANSQNPKEQHPITNAIDGTNQWWQSPSIKNGPQFHWVTITLDLRQVFQVAYIIIKAANSPRPGNWILERSLDGVDFQPWQYYAISDTECLTRYNITPRLGPPTYKRDDEVICTSYYSRLVPLEHGEIHTSLINGRPSADDLTPELLEYTSARFIRLRLQRIRTLNADLMTLSYRDPKDVDPIVTRRYYYSIKDISVGGMCICYGHAQSCPWDPVTKKLQCVCEHNTCGESCNECCPGYHQEPWQPGTLSDGNTCEKCNCHNKAVDCYYNQTVADLRLSVNTHGQLVGGGVCVNCSQNTAGVNCQTCADGYYRPHQVSPYADDPCVECQCDSRGSASLVCIRDDNHSDPGLTAGQCLCKEGFAGEKCDRCAFGFRDFPQCTRCECNLAGSHNVDPCSECVCKVNVMGSNCDLCKQGFYNLQASNPEGCTECFCFGVSDVCESSTWFSSSVPSFLFQLTSYGSFLNYSVAYDTSEENVDKTLQAHFSVIIEVRRTSREAPPTHASDCVCFVHRLSSVSLGVGDTNSGLSKIPLDVEQCECPWGYSGTSCEVRNHFRVTLSGYCIPGFYRVGGILFGGNCLQCECNDHAAECDINGECLGCAHNTTGPHCDQCLPGFYGDASEGTPDDCQRCSCPLTLESNNVVSCHLLVSPLACDCAHTHGNCNAHTGECICPPHTLGLKCEECEEGHWGHDGVSGCKACNCSAAGSSSSQCDLQSGQCRCRQHFSGLRCDRCALGYKNFPECTACNCSPDGTREEFCDPALGVCGCQDHGRCSCKENVGGSGCDECRTGTFGLTAQNPSGCSPCFCSGVSSACEELGGLIRVPSDLQGTLEGVSYSDQEMLLDASHLHSLSVLTAPYYWRLPHKYHGNKLLSYGGRLSYTLAFSALDGVGLANQEPQVLMRGGHLRRLVIYTELPAPENGVRTRHELPLTEHTWKYFNSVSDEAVSHADFMSVLSNLEYIIIKASYGSGLQQSRISNISMDTALEADEAPQGGDVARLVEACECPLGYAGLSCQECAPGYYRQAISELSMKGRSRPLIRPCVPCRCNNHSLSCDLDTGECLGCQHNTAGQHCHVCAAGYYGKVQGSVSDCSLCACPLRGQSQSELRMIECHEIEQWLMLEFSFSAI
;
A
#
# COMPACT_ATOMS: atom_id res chain seq x y z
N VAL A 1 -14.51 -22.84 49.93
CA VAL A 1 -15.58 -22.35 49.03
C VAL A 1 -15.33 -20.92 48.57
N LEU A 2 -15.54 -19.86 49.37
CA LEU A 2 -15.44 -18.45 48.88
C LEU A 2 -14.10 -18.09 48.18
N ILE A 3 -12.97 -18.63 48.64
CA ILE A 3 -11.66 -18.39 48.01
C ILE A 3 -11.55 -19.07 46.63
N LEU A 4 -12.09 -20.29 46.49
CA LEU A 4 -12.20 -20.98 45.19
C LEU A 4 -13.10 -20.21 44.21
N VAL A 5 -14.20 -19.62 44.68
CA VAL A 5 -15.08 -18.79 43.84
C VAL A 5 -14.37 -17.52 43.35
N LYS A 6 -13.54 -16.88 44.19
CA LYS A 6 -12.74 -15.71 43.75
C LYS A 6 -11.69 -16.06 42.70
N VAL A 7 -11.03 -17.22 42.81
CA VAL A 7 -10.11 -17.71 41.77
C VAL A 7 -10.86 -17.98 40.46
N LEU A 8 -12.06 -18.58 40.54
CA LEU A 8 -12.89 -18.87 39.36
C LEU A 8 -13.37 -17.59 38.64
N VAL A 9 -13.73 -16.53 39.38
CA VAL A 9 -14.16 -15.25 38.79
C VAL A 9 -13.00 -14.50 38.12
N ILE A 10 -11.78 -14.58 38.67
CA ILE A 10 -10.60 -13.99 38.04
C ILE A 10 -10.26 -14.70 36.72
N LEU A 11 -10.35 -16.04 36.68
CA LEU A 11 -10.16 -16.82 35.45
C LEU A 11 -11.18 -16.50 34.34
N LEU A 12 -12.39 -16.07 34.70
CA LEU A 12 -13.44 -15.67 33.74
C LEU A 12 -13.34 -14.21 33.26
N PHE A 13 -12.51 -13.38 33.90
CA PHE A 13 -12.29 -11.98 33.46
C PHE A 13 -11.30 -11.87 32.29
N PHE A 14 -10.22 -12.65 32.32
CA PHE A 14 -9.23 -12.68 31.23
C PHE A 14 -9.81 -13.17 29.89
N ASP A 15 -10.83 -14.04 29.93
CA ASP A 15 -11.53 -14.58 28.76
C ASP A 15 -12.44 -13.55 28.03
N LYS A 16 -12.76 -12.39 28.62
CA LYS A 16 -13.49 -11.32 27.94
C LYS A 16 -12.59 -10.40 27.12
N PHE A 17 -11.37 -10.09 27.58
CA PHE A 17 -10.46 -9.18 26.85
C PHE A 17 -9.93 -9.80 25.54
N PHE A 18 -9.88 -11.14 25.47
CA PHE A 18 -9.48 -11.88 24.26
C PHE A 18 -10.59 -12.07 23.20
N LYS A 19 -11.85 -11.73 23.50
CA LYS A 19 -12.98 -11.97 22.57
C LYS A 19 -13.10 -10.98 21.41
N GLN A 20 -12.15 -10.05 21.29
CA GLN A 20 -11.96 -9.23 20.09
C GLN A 20 -11.26 -10.00 18.95
N PHE A 21 -10.66 -11.18 19.22
CA PHE A 21 -9.85 -11.95 18.26
C PHE A 21 -10.43 -13.34 17.91
N ARG A 22 -11.73 -13.61 18.12
CA ARG A 22 -12.32 -14.92 17.77
C ARG A 22 -13.78 -14.90 17.29
N VAL A 23 -13.97 -14.44 16.05
CA VAL A 23 -15.17 -14.62 15.20
C VAL A 23 -14.62 -14.80 13.77
N ASN A 24 -14.84 -15.87 13.00
CA ASN A 24 -15.88 -16.92 13.03
C ASN A 24 -15.31 -18.35 13.03
N ALA A 25 -16.02 -19.30 13.66
CA ALA A 25 -15.82 -20.74 13.44
C ALA A 25 -17.07 -21.58 13.79
N SER A 26 -18.28 -21.17 13.35
CA SER A 26 -19.51 -22.02 13.36
C SER A 26 -20.68 -21.38 12.59
N SER A 27 -20.70 -21.53 11.26
CA SER A 27 -21.92 -21.73 10.43
C SER A 27 -21.60 -21.65 8.92
N MET A 28 -20.87 -22.63 8.38
CA MET A 28 -20.97 -22.95 6.94
C MET A 28 -20.76 -24.45 6.71
N LEU A 29 -21.83 -25.22 6.90
CA LEU A 29 -21.96 -26.52 6.26
C LEU A 29 -22.40 -26.29 4.80
N LEU A 30 -21.88 -27.10 3.88
CA LEU A 30 -22.02 -26.98 2.43
C LEU A 30 -21.22 -25.82 1.79
N LEU A 31 -19.94 -26.09 1.45
CA LEU A 31 -19.56 -26.37 0.06
C LEU A 31 -18.07 -26.80 -0.04
N ASN A 32 -17.58 -27.01 -1.27
CA ASN A 32 -16.31 -27.69 -1.57
C ASN A 32 -15.04 -26.87 -1.26
N SER A 33 -13.91 -27.58 -1.25
CA SER A 33 -12.57 -27.14 -0.89
C SER A 33 -12.02 -25.95 -1.70
N SER A 34 -11.58 -24.91 -0.97
CA SER A 34 -10.47 -24.02 -1.34
C SER A 34 -9.75 -23.57 -0.05
N SER A 35 -8.50 -23.11 -0.14
CA SER A 35 -7.58 -22.99 0.99
C SER A 35 -7.93 -21.87 1.98
N SER A 36 -7.99 -22.19 3.27
CA SER A 36 -8.19 -21.23 4.37
C SER A 36 -6.87 -20.65 4.89
N VAL A 37 -6.65 -19.35 4.70
CA VAL A 37 -5.54 -18.61 5.33
C VAL A 37 -5.83 -18.45 6.83
N VAL A 38 -4.82 -18.67 7.67
CA VAL A 38 -4.90 -18.51 9.14
C VAL A 38 -4.17 -17.21 9.50
N PRO A 39 -4.76 -16.28 10.26
CA PRO A 39 -4.13 -14.99 10.60
C PRO A 39 -3.16 -15.09 11.78
N GLY A 40 -2.30 -14.08 11.96
CA GLY A 40 -1.36 -13.97 13.08
C GLY A 40 -2.01 -13.87 14.47
N LEU A 41 -1.31 -14.39 15.46
CA LEU A 41 -1.71 -14.47 16.86
C LEU A 41 -0.86 -13.54 17.72
N PHE A 42 -1.51 -12.54 18.32
CA PHE A 42 -0.88 -11.50 19.13
C PHE A 42 -1.39 -11.54 20.59
N PRO A 43 -0.51 -11.48 21.60
CA PRO A 43 -0.93 -11.43 23.00
C PRO A 43 -1.68 -10.13 23.35
N ALA A 44 -2.68 -10.23 24.22
CA ALA A 44 -3.36 -9.05 24.77
C ALA A 44 -2.38 -8.15 25.56
N ILE A 45 -2.59 -6.83 25.49
CA ILE A 45 -1.79 -5.82 26.20
C ILE A 45 -2.06 -5.92 27.71
N LEU A 46 -0.99 -6.04 28.50
CA LEU A 46 -0.99 -6.16 29.95
C LEU A 46 -0.42 -4.88 30.59
N ASN A 47 -0.81 -4.58 31.84
CA ASN A 47 -0.09 -3.59 32.64
C ASN A 47 1.15 -4.24 33.27
N LEU A 48 2.32 -3.96 32.68
CA LEU A 48 3.59 -4.53 33.09
C LEU A 48 4.09 -3.96 34.43
N ALA A 49 3.63 -2.76 34.81
CA ALA A 49 4.13 -2.04 35.98
C ALA A 49 3.82 -2.74 37.31
N SER A 50 2.69 -3.44 37.42
CA SER A 50 2.25 -4.08 38.67
C SER A 50 3.11 -5.27 39.11
N ASN A 51 3.91 -5.84 38.20
CA ASN A 51 4.90 -6.89 38.50
C ASN A 51 6.36 -6.38 38.46
N ALA A 52 6.55 -5.10 38.13
CA ALA A 52 7.86 -4.47 37.97
C ALA A 52 8.50 -4.15 39.32
N GLU A 53 9.83 -4.02 39.33
CA GLU A 53 10.58 -3.55 40.49
C GLU A 53 10.84 -2.05 40.36
N ILE A 54 10.19 -1.23 41.19
CA ILE A 54 10.25 0.23 41.12
C ILE A 54 11.15 0.83 42.21
N THR A 55 12.00 1.77 41.81
CA THR A 55 12.96 2.47 42.67
C THR A 55 12.92 3.98 42.42
N THR A 56 13.30 4.78 43.42
CA THR A 56 13.43 6.24 43.34
C THR A 56 14.66 6.71 44.12
N ASN A 57 15.26 7.84 43.72
CA ASN A 57 16.35 8.46 44.47
C ASN A 57 15.88 9.31 45.66
N ALA A 58 14.57 9.60 45.80
CA ALA A 58 14.03 10.40 46.88
C ALA A 58 12.55 10.10 47.16
N THR A 59 12.17 10.04 48.45
CA THR A 59 10.78 9.93 48.93
C THR A 59 10.62 10.83 50.16
N CYS A 60 9.45 11.45 50.37
CA CYS A 60 9.25 12.30 51.54
C CYS A 60 9.27 11.49 52.86
N GLY A 61 9.63 12.16 53.96
CA GLY A 61 9.62 11.56 55.29
C GLY A 61 10.80 10.62 55.60
N ASP A 62 11.80 10.54 54.72
CA ASP A 62 13.02 9.74 54.89
C ASP A 62 14.26 10.67 54.90
N PRO A 63 15.14 10.64 55.93
CA PRO A 63 15.06 9.86 57.17
C PRO A 63 14.26 10.55 58.29
N LEU A 64 13.69 11.74 58.03
CA LEU A 64 12.99 12.55 59.03
C LEU A 64 11.61 13.01 58.53
N PRO A 65 10.59 13.10 59.42
CA PRO A 65 9.28 13.62 59.07
C PRO A 65 9.33 15.03 58.48
N GLU A 66 8.59 15.27 57.39
CA GLU A 66 8.45 16.59 56.78
C GLU A 66 6.99 17.05 56.70
N MET A 67 6.78 18.36 56.60
CA MET A 67 5.45 18.95 56.41
C MET A 67 5.30 19.46 54.98
N PHE A 68 4.35 18.90 54.23
CA PHE A 68 4.00 19.34 52.88
C PHE A 68 2.64 20.05 52.89
N CYS A 69 2.40 20.92 51.91
CA CYS A 69 1.18 21.71 51.80
C CYS A 69 0.53 21.56 50.43
N LYS A 70 -0.79 21.37 50.37
CA LYS A 70 -1.53 21.27 49.11
C LYS A 70 -1.58 22.64 48.41
N LEU A 71 -1.43 22.63 47.09
CA LEU A 71 -1.67 23.82 46.25
C LEU A 71 -3.18 24.09 46.17
N VAL A 72 -3.62 25.31 46.49
CA VAL A 72 -5.05 25.67 46.50
C VAL A 72 -5.26 27.05 45.87
N GLU A 73 -6.20 27.13 44.94
CA GLU A 73 -6.61 28.37 44.27
C GLU A 73 -7.23 29.36 45.28
N HIS A 74 -6.77 30.62 45.26
CA HIS A 74 -7.27 31.67 46.13
C HIS A 74 -8.48 32.37 45.50
N VAL A 75 -9.67 31.85 45.76
CA VAL A 75 -10.94 32.55 45.51
C VAL A 75 -11.12 33.64 46.59
N PRO A 76 -11.15 34.94 46.25
CA PRO A 76 -11.32 36.00 47.24
C PRO A 76 -12.67 35.89 47.98
N GLY A 77 -12.67 36.12 49.29
CA GLY A 77 -13.88 36.32 50.09
C GLY A 77 -14.42 35.14 50.91
N ARG A 78 -13.87 33.92 50.81
CA ARG A 78 -14.26 32.78 51.69
C ARG A 78 -13.23 32.54 52.80
N ARG A 79 -13.71 32.33 54.05
CA ARG A 79 -12.85 31.94 55.19
C ARG A 79 -12.40 30.48 55.03
N ILE A 80 -11.09 30.25 55.09
CA ILE A 80 -10.47 28.92 55.03
C ILE A 80 -10.79 28.14 56.32
N ARG A 81 -11.24 26.89 56.20
CA ARG A 81 -11.78 26.10 57.34
C ARG A 81 -11.00 24.82 57.69
N ASN A 82 -10.06 24.40 56.84
CA ASN A 82 -9.26 23.17 57.02
C ASN A 82 -7.75 23.50 56.99
N PRO A 83 -6.89 22.75 57.70
CA PRO A 83 -5.45 22.87 57.56
C PRO A 83 -5.01 22.46 56.14
N GLN A 84 -4.23 23.31 55.47
CA GLN A 84 -3.76 23.09 54.09
C GLN A 84 -2.53 22.18 54.01
N CYS A 85 -1.92 21.82 55.15
CA CYS A 85 -0.67 21.07 55.23
C CYS A 85 -0.83 19.78 56.05
N ARG A 86 0.00 18.78 55.74
CA ARG A 86 0.06 17.46 56.38
C ARG A 86 1.51 17.06 56.63
N ILE A 87 1.70 16.01 57.41
CA ILE A 87 3.01 15.38 57.64
C ILE A 87 3.18 14.21 56.66
N CYS A 88 4.38 14.04 56.14
CA CYS A 88 4.86 12.81 55.51
C CYS A 88 6.00 12.25 56.37
N ASP A 89 5.93 10.97 56.70
CA ASP A 89 6.89 10.25 57.55
C ASP A 89 6.94 8.79 57.10
N ALA A 90 8.09 8.36 56.58
CA ALA A 90 8.29 6.99 56.10
C ALA A 90 8.29 5.96 57.24
N ASN A 91 8.53 6.39 58.48
CA ASN A 91 8.63 5.55 59.68
C ASN A 91 7.37 5.63 60.57
N SER A 92 6.38 6.45 60.22
CA SER A 92 5.13 6.58 61.01
C SER A 92 4.35 5.26 61.01
N GLN A 93 3.69 4.97 62.14
CA GLN A 93 2.76 3.84 62.26
C GLN A 93 1.42 4.10 61.54
N ASN A 94 1.19 5.30 61.01
CA ASN A 94 -0.02 5.67 60.28
C ASN A 94 0.18 5.56 58.76
N PRO A 95 -0.47 4.61 58.05
CA PRO A 95 -0.34 4.47 56.59
C PRO A 95 -0.78 5.69 55.78
N LYS A 96 -1.44 6.69 56.39
CA LYS A 96 -1.82 7.95 55.72
C LYS A 96 -0.72 9.01 55.71
N GLU A 97 0.40 8.76 56.38
CA GLU A 97 1.61 9.60 56.42
C GLU A 97 2.78 8.98 55.63
N GLN A 98 2.67 7.69 55.26
CA GLN A 98 3.64 6.99 54.41
C GLN A 98 3.29 7.18 52.93
N HIS A 99 4.26 7.59 52.10
CA HIS A 99 4.10 7.73 50.65
C HIS A 99 5.24 7.03 49.85
N PRO A 100 5.49 5.72 50.06
CA PRO A 100 6.57 4.97 49.40
C PRO A 100 6.35 4.79 47.89
N ILE A 101 7.44 4.56 47.14
CA ILE A 101 7.43 4.45 45.67
C ILE A 101 6.58 3.28 45.13
N THR A 102 6.38 2.23 45.93
CA THR A 102 5.47 1.11 45.63
C THR A 102 4.03 1.56 45.36
N ASN A 103 3.59 2.64 46.01
CA ASN A 103 2.25 3.21 45.87
C ASN A 103 2.00 3.92 44.52
N ALA A 104 2.97 3.86 43.60
CA ALA A 104 2.79 4.29 42.21
C ALA A 104 2.45 3.14 41.25
N ILE A 105 2.54 1.86 41.69
CA ILE A 105 2.29 0.67 40.85
C ILE A 105 1.34 -0.37 41.50
N ASP A 106 0.91 -0.13 42.75
CA ASP A 106 0.08 -1.06 43.54
C ASP A 106 -1.39 -1.15 43.08
N GLY A 107 -1.81 -0.27 42.17
CA GLY A 107 -3.19 -0.19 41.67
C GLY A 107 -4.21 0.36 42.67
N THR A 108 -3.77 1.02 43.75
CA THR A 108 -4.67 1.61 44.75
C THR A 108 -4.91 3.11 44.51
N ASN A 109 -5.56 3.79 45.46
CA ASN A 109 -5.70 5.26 45.48
C ASN A 109 -4.72 5.91 46.47
N GLN A 110 -3.67 5.19 46.90
CA GLN A 110 -2.54 5.81 47.58
C GLN A 110 -1.64 6.53 46.56
N TRP A 111 -0.55 7.13 47.01
CA TRP A 111 0.43 7.74 46.13
C TRP A 111 1.84 7.68 46.71
N TRP A 112 2.82 7.71 45.82
CA TRP A 112 4.20 8.10 46.14
C TRP A 112 4.33 9.62 46.11
N GLN A 113 5.19 10.17 46.96
CA GLN A 113 5.47 11.61 47.01
C GLN A 113 6.97 11.88 47.22
N SER A 114 7.55 12.79 46.42
CA SER A 114 8.92 13.26 46.61
C SER A 114 9.02 14.20 47.82
N PRO A 115 10.22 14.43 48.36
CA PRO A 115 10.44 15.53 49.30
C PRO A 115 10.08 16.89 48.69
N SER A 116 9.75 17.84 49.57
CA SER A 116 9.44 19.22 49.16
C SER A 116 10.70 20.05 48.90
N ILE A 117 10.60 21.07 48.02
CA ILE A 117 11.70 22.03 47.73
C ILE A 117 12.19 22.72 49.03
N LYS A 118 11.34 22.82 50.06
CA LYS A 118 11.68 23.31 51.41
C LYS A 118 12.82 22.51 52.10
N ASN A 119 13.11 21.29 51.65
CA ASN A 119 14.26 20.49 52.12
C ASN A 119 15.51 20.62 51.21
N GLY A 120 15.42 21.38 50.11
CA GLY A 120 16.53 21.81 49.26
C GLY A 120 16.22 21.77 47.75
N PRO A 121 16.94 22.58 46.94
CA PRO A 121 16.69 22.69 45.50
C PRO A 121 17.00 21.41 44.73
N GLN A 122 17.78 20.47 45.29
CA GLN A 122 18.09 19.18 44.69
C GLN A 122 16.83 18.34 44.38
N PHE A 123 15.72 18.56 45.09
CA PHE A 123 14.46 17.86 44.85
C PHE A 123 13.68 18.32 43.61
N HIS A 124 14.24 19.25 42.81
CA HIS A 124 13.87 19.37 41.39
C HIS A 124 14.31 18.18 40.53
N TRP A 125 15.33 17.43 40.94
CA TRP A 125 15.89 16.30 40.20
C TRP A 125 15.56 14.97 40.90
N VAL A 126 14.47 14.34 40.46
CA VAL A 126 14.00 13.07 41.00
C VAL A 126 13.95 12.05 39.86
N THR A 127 14.55 10.88 40.06
CA THR A 127 14.64 9.83 39.06
C THR A 127 13.96 8.58 39.59
N ILE A 128 12.93 8.13 38.88
CA ILE A 128 12.20 6.89 39.16
C ILE A 128 12.62 5.89 38.08
N THR A 129 12.98 4.66 38.46
CA THR A 129 13.32 3.58 37.51
C THR A 129 12.52 2.32 37.83
N LEU A 130 11.90 1.74 36.80
CA LEU A 130 11.18 0.46 36.82
C LEU A 130 12.01 -0.58 36.08
N ASP A 131 12.26 -1.74 36.68
CA ASP A 131 12.73 -2.95 35.97
C ASP A 131 11.55 -3.90 35.73
N LEU A 132 11.23 -4.16 34.46
CA LEU A 132 10.19 -5.11 34.05
C LEU A 132 10.68 -6.58 34.12
N ARG A 133 11.93 -6.83 34.51
CA ARG A 133 12.64 -8.12 34.66
C ARG A 133 12.93 -8.89 33.37
N GLN A 134 12.20 -8.61 32.29
CA GLN A 134 12.48 -9.07 30.93
C GLN A 134 12.18 -7.95 29.92
N VAL A 135 12.55 -8.17 28.66
CA VAL A 135 12.19 -7.25 27.56
C VAL A 135 10.73 -7.47 27.16
N PHE A 136 10.01 -6.37 26.96
CA PHE A 136 8.64 -6.34 26.42
C PHE A 136 8.55 -5.33 25.27
N GLN A 137 7.52 -5.47 24.45
CA GLN A 137 7.10 -4.41 23.52
C GLN A 137 6.13 -3.48 24.25
N VAL A 138 6.51 -2.22 24.46
CA VAL A 138 5.71 -1.24 25.20
C VAL A 138 4.90 -0.39 24.23
N ALA A 139 3.57 -0.47 24.33
CA ALA A 139 2.63 0.25 23.47
C ALA A 139 2.31 1.66 24.00
N TYR A 140 2.17 1.81 25.31
CA TYR A 140 1.90 3.10 25.95
C TYR A 140 2.36 3.16 27.42
N ILE A 141 2.56 4.39 27.90
CA ILE A 141 2.86 4.71 29.29
C ILE A 141 1.94 5.85 29.73
N ILE A 142 1.17 5.59 30.79
CA ILE A 142 0.25 6.55 31.41
C ILE A 142 0.74 6.83 32.83
N ILE A 143 0.85 8.11 33.17
CA ILE A 143 1.27 8.57 34.50
C ILE A 143 0.18 9.47 35.06
N LYS A 144 -0.29 9.19 36.28
CA LYS A 144 -1.34 9.97 36.95
C LYS A 144 -0.78 10.64 38.19
N ALA A 145 -0.72 11.98 38.16
CA ALA A 145 -0.38 12.76 39.34
C ALA A 145 -1.43 12.59 40.45
N ALA A 146 -1.04 12.81 41.71
CA ALA A 146 -1.94 12.71 42.85
C ALA A 146 -2.35 14.11 43.36
N ASN A 147 -1.85 14.49 44.53
CA ASN A 147 -2.05 15.78 45.20
C ASN A 147 -1.04 16.87 44.77
N SER A 148 -0.48 16.78 43.56
CA SER A 148 0.42 17.76 42.95
C SER A 148 0.02 18.01 41.48
N PRO A 149 0.43 19.14 40.88
CA PRO A 149 0.36 19.31 39.44
C PRO A 149 1.31 18.33 38.72
N ARG A 150 1.15 18.20 37.41
CA ARG A 150 2.03 17.40 36.54
C ARG A 150 3.47 17.93 36.55
N PRO A 151 4.49 17.06 36.40
CA PRO A 151 5.88 17.49 36.27
C PRO A 151 6.10 18.53 35.15
N GLY A 152 6.98 19.51 35.40
CA GLY A 152 7.25 20.59 34.46
C GLY A 152 8.19 20.14 33.34
N ASN A 153 9.48 20.00 33.67
CA ASN A 153 10.47 19.43 32.75
C ASN A 153 10.84 18.04 33.22
N TRP A 154 10.76 17.07 32.33
CA TRP A 154 11.19 15.71 32.57
C TRP A 154 11.44 14.97 31.24
N ILE A 155 12.07 13.81 31.33
CA ILE A 155 12.35 12.94 30.18
C ILE A 155 11.85 11.54 30.52
N LEU A 156 11.19 10.91 29.54
CA LEU A 156 10.86 9.50 29.55
C LEU A 156 11.95 8.74 28.79
N GLU A 157 12.62 7.82 29.46
CA GLU A 157 13.82 7.12 28.98
C GLU A 157 13.62 5.59 29.08
N ARG A 158 14.18 4.84 28.13
CA ARG A 158 14.13 3.38 28.05
C ARG A 158 15.53 2.76 28.03
N SER A 159 15.62 1.49 28.41
CA SER A 159 16.86 0.70 28.35
C SER A 159 16.57 -0.80 28.28
N LEU A 160 17.50 -1.57 27.72
CA LEU A 160 17.47 -3.05 27.70
C LEU A 160 18.39 -3.65 28.78
N ASP A 161 19.51 -2.99 29.09
CA ASP A 161 20.58 -3.49 29.97
C ASP A 161 20.55 -2.88 31.38
N GLY A 162 19.92 -1.72 31.55
CA GLY A 162 19.90 -0.96 32.80
C GLY A 162 21.08 0.01 32.96
N VAL A 163 21.88 0.22 31.91
CA VAL A 163 23.06 1.11 31.91
C VAL A 163 22.94 2.20 30.83
N ASP A 164 22.78 1.85 29.55
CA ASP A 164 22.49 2.84 28.50
C ASP A 164 21.01 3.21 28.51
N PHE A 165 20.69 4.50 28.48
CA PHE A 165 19.31 4.99 28.55
C PHE A 165 19.01 5.98 27.43
N GLN A 166 18.12 5.56 26.54
CA GLN A 166 17.72 6.30 25.35
C GLN A 166 16.38 7.00 25.60
N PRO A 167 16.20 8.26 25.16
CA PRO A 167 14.95 8.99 25.35
C PRO A 167 13.85 8.45 24.42
N TRP A 168 12.66 8.18 24.97
CA TRP A 168 11.43 8.00 24.17
C TRP A 168 10.72 9.34 23.91
N GLN A 169 10.68 10.22 24.91
CA GLN A 169 10.01 11.52 24.77
C GLN A 169 10.51 12.54 25.79
N TYR A 170 10.62 13.80 25.35
CA TYR A 170 10.95 14.95 26.18
C TYR A 170 9.71 15.78 26.52
N TYR A 171 9.68 16.33 27.73
CA TYR A 171 8.60 17.19 28.22
C TYR A 171 9.20 18.47 28.82
N ALA A 172 8.59 19.61 28.49
CA ALA A 172 9.08 20.93 28.85
C ALA A 172 7.95 21.88 29.28
N ILE A 173 8.24 22.80 30.19
CA ILE A 173 7.33 23.82 30.71
C ILE A 173 6.71 24.72 29.61
N SER A 174 7.44 24.92 28.52
CA SER A 174 7.05 25.67 27.32
C SER A 174 7.74 25.11 26.08
N ASP A 175 7.18 25.41 24.91
CA ASP A 175 7.73 25.02 23.61
C ASP A 175 9.13 25.62 23.35
N THR A 176 9.41 26.79 23.94
CA THR A 176 10.74 27.42 23.93
C THR A 176 11.78 26.66 24.78
N GLU A 177 11.38 25.97 25.84
CA GLU A 177 12.30 25.14 26.64
C GLU A 177 12.65 23.82 25.94
N CYS A 178 11.82 23.30 25.02
CA CYS A 178 12.21 22.16 24.17
C CYS A 178 13.48 22.47 23.35
N LEU A 179 13.50 23.62 22.67
CA LEU A 179 14.64 24.01 21.85
C LEU A 179 15.85 24.42 22.72
N THR A 180 15.65 25.23 23.75
CA THR A 180 16.77 25.79 24.54
C THR A 180 17.38 24.82 25.56
N ARG A 181 16.67 23.77 25.98
CA ARG A 181 17.15 22.79 26.98
C ARG A 181 17.49 21.43 26.38
N TYR A 182 16.78 20.99 25.34
CA TYR A 182 16.95 19.66 24.74
C TYR A 182 17.38 19.71 23.26
N ASN A 183 17.53 20.90 22.66
CA ASN A 183 17.86 21.11 21.24
C ASN A 183 16.90 20.43 20.25
N ILE A 184 15.63 20.28 20.63
CA ILE A 184 14.58 19.63 19.82
C ILE A 184 13.49 20.66 19.49
N THR A 185 13.07 20.70 18.22
CA THR A 185 11.95 21.54 17.80
C THR A 185 10.64 21.07 18.46
N PRO A 186 9.87 21.94 19.14
CA PRO A 186 8.64 21.55 19.82
C PRO A 186 7.57 21.03 18.84
N ARG A 187 6.84 19.99 19.26
CA ARG A 187 5.58 19.55 18.63
C ARG A 187 4.41 20.30 19.30
N LEU A 188 3.78 21.18 18.53
CA LEU A 188 2.61 21.96 18.94
C LEU A 188 1.36 21.06 18.94
N GLY A 189 0.51 21.20 19.96
CA GLY A 189 -0.68 20.36 20.11
C GLY A 189 -0.37 18.97 20.70
N PRO A 190 -1.19 17.95 20.43
CA PRO A 190 -0.93 16.58 20.88
C PRO A 190 0.27 15.95 20.15
N PRO A 191 0.93 14.92 20.74
CA PRO A 191 1.99 14.16 20.08
C PRO A 191 1.62 13.66 18.69
N THR A 192 2.50 13.92 17.73
CA THR A 192 2.42 13.43 16.34
C THR A 192 3.83 13.13 15.84
N TYR A 193 3.97 12.08 15.05
CA TYR A 193 5.26 11.54 14.60
C TYR A 193 5.32 11.45 13.07
N LYS A 194 6.53 11.54 12.50
CA LYS A 194 6.79 11.45 11.05
C LYS A 194 7.64 10.23 10.67
N ARG A 195 8.31 9.63 11.64
CA ARG A 195 9.10 8.39 11.53
C ARG A 195 8.89 7.54 12.77
N ASP A 196 9.07 6.25 12.64
CA ASP A 196 8.83 5.28 13.71
C ASP A 196 9.87 5.36 14.84
N ASP A 197 11.08 5.83 14.54
CA ASP A 197 12.16 6.13 15.48
C ASP A 197 12.13 7.56 16.06
N GLU A 198 11.16 8.39 15.69
CA GLU A 198 11.18 9.82 16.06
C GLU A 198 10.95 10.06 17.55
N VAL A 199 11.96 10.67 18.20
CA VAL A 199 11.90 11.19 19.57
C VAL A 199 11.50 12.67 19.54
N ILE A 200 10.39 13.03 20.19
CA ILE A 200 9.83 14.40 20.16
C ILE A 200 9.98 15.13 21.49
N CYS A 201 9.76 16.45 21.47
CA CYS A 201 9.51 17.26 22.66
C CYS A 201 8.16 17.98 22.57
N THR A 202 7.39 18.01 23.67
CA THR A 202 6.11 18.73 23.76
C THR A 202 5.91 19.41 25.12
N SER A 203 5.19 20.53 25.14
CA SER A 203 4.73 21.18 26.38
C SER A 203 3.29 20.82 26.79
N TYR A 204 2.56 20.07 25.96
CA TYR A 204 1.12 19.83 26.10
C TYR A 204 0.75 19.18 27.46
N TYR A 205 1.50 18.17 27.87
CA TYR A 205 1.30 17.46 29.15
C TYR A 205 1.98 18.15 30.35
N SER A 206 2.81 19.17 30.13
CA SER A 206 3.47 19.98 31.17
C SER A 206 2.71 21.27 31.54
N ARG A 207 1.45 21.38 31.08
CA ARG A 207 0.51 22.44 31.46
C ARG A 207 0.10 22.28 32.93
N LEU A 208 0.13 23.39 33.67
CA LEU A 208 -0.10 23.46 35.12
C LEU A 208 -1.51 23.00 35.54
N VAL A 209 -2.52 23.22 34.70
CA VAL A 209 -3.89 22.72 34.92
C VAL A 209 -3.98 21.28 34.38
N PRO A 210 -4.61 20.33 35.11
CA PRO A 210 -5.18 20.46 36.45
C PRO A 210 -4.11 20.39 37.56
N LEU A 211 -4.40 21.03 38.71
CA LEU A 211 -3.48 21.12 39.86
C LEU A 211 -3.35 19.83 40.69
N GLU A 212 -4.23 18.85 40.44
CA GLU A 212 -4.25 17.51 41.03
C GLU A 212 -4.83 16.53 40.00
N HIS A 213 -4.58 15.23 40.18
CA HIS A 213 -5.12 14.17 39.33
C HIS A 213 -4.80 14.32 37.83
N GLY A 214 -3.80 15.13 37.49
CA GLY A 214 -3.41 15.40 36.11
C GLY A 214 -2.75 14.19 35.48
N GLU A 215 -3.32 13.73 34.37
CA GLU A 215 -2.82 12.58 33.62
C GLU A 215 -1.84 13.01 32.51
N ILE A 216 -0.89 12.14 32.23
CA ILE A 216 0.02 12.22 31.09
C ILE A 216 -0.11 10.91 30.32
N HIS A 217 -0.46 11.02 29.04
CA HIS A 217 -0.67 9.89 28.14
C HIS A 217 0.42 9.89 27.09
N THR A 218 1.14 8.78 26.96
CA THR A 218 2.26 8.64 26.03
C THR A 218 2.09 7.34 25.26
N SER A 219 1.61 7.41 24.02
CA SER A 219 1.62 6.24 23.14
C SER A 219 2.91 6.20 22.36
N LEU A 220 3.54 5.02 22.34
CA LEU A 220 4.76 4.74 21.59
C LEU A 220 4.46 4.15 20.21
N ILE A 221 3.27 3.63 19.98
CA ILE A 221 2.81 3.06 18.69
C ILE A 221 1.84 4.02 17.97
N ASN A 222 0.77 4.47 18.65
CA ASN A 222 -0.33 5.18 17.98
C ASN A 222 0.15 6.51 17.39
N GLY A 223 -0.13 6.72 16.11
CA GLY A 223 0.24 7.93 15.37
C GLY A 223 1.65 7.92 14.76
N ARG A 224 2.37 6.78 14.80
CA ARG A 224 3.58 6.53 13.98
C ARG A 224 3.22 5.92 12.62
N PRO A 225 4.03 6.11 11.56
CA PRO A 225 3.72 5.62 10.21
C PRO A 225 3.45 4.11 10.11
N SER A 226 4.24 3.28 10.79
CA SER A 226 4.18 1.81 10.76
C SER A 226 3.41 1.22 11.94
N ALA A 227 2.39 1.94 12.44
CA ALA A 227 1.53 1.45 13.51
C ALA A 227 0.59 0.30 13.08
N ASP A 228 0.24 0.23 11.78
CA ASP A 228 -0.63 -0.81 11.21
C ASP A 228 0.17 -2.05 10.75
N ASP A 229 1.37 -1.85 10.16
CA ASP A 229 2.33 -2.90 9.76
C ASP A 229 3.64 -2.74 10.56
N LEU A 230 3.87 -3.62 11.55
CA LEU A 230 4.98 -3.52 12.50
C LEU A 230 6.37 -3.72 11.85
N THR A 231 7.06 -2.62 11.58
CA THR A 231 8.44 -2.63 11.05
C THR A 231 9.49 -3.00 12.11
N PRO A 232 10.65 -3.54 11.70
CA PRO A 232 11.78 -3.82 12.61
C PRO A 232 12.20 -2.60 13.43
N GLU A 233 12.22 -1.40 12.84
CA GLU A 233 12.57 -0.16 13.54
C GLU A 233 11.57 0.19 14.65
N LEU A 234 10.26 -0.01 14.42
CA LEU A 234 9.24 0.23 15.43
C LEU A 234 9.28 -0.82 16.55
N LEU A 235 9.54 -2.09 16.20
CA LEU A 235 9.75 -3.18 17.16
C LEU A 235 10.97 -2.90 18.05
N GLU A 236 12.10 -2.50 17.45
CA GLU A 236 13.29 -2.12 18.22
C GLU A 236 13.00 -0.89 19.09
N TYR A 237 12.39 0.17 18.56
CA TYR A 237 12.09 1.41 19.29
C TYR A 237 11.14 1.19 20.47
N THR A 238 10.12 0.34 20.32
CA THR A 238 9.13 0.03 21.38
C THR A 238 9.62 -1.01 22.38
N SER A 239 10.74 -1.69 22.11
CA SER A 239 11.34 -2.64 23.06
C SER A 239 11.96 -1.95 24.28
N ALA A 240 11.69 -2.49 25.48
CA ALA A 240 12.33 -2.07 26.72
C ALA A 240 12.29 -3.17 27.79
N ARG A 241 13.29 -3.18 28.67
CA ARG A 241 13.24 -3.86 29.97
C ARG A 241 13.16 -2.87 31.13
N PHE A 242 13.93 -1.78 31.06
CA PHE A 242 13.94 -0.75 32.08
C PHE A 242 13.30 0.53 31.55
N ILE A 243 12.50 1.17 32.38
CA ILE A 243 11.82 2.44 32.09
C ILE A 243 12.22 3.43 33.17
N ARG A 244 12.67 4.63 32.77
CA ARG A 244 13.13 5.68 33.67
C ARG A 244 12.39 6.99 33.42
N LEU A 245 11.86 7.57 34.50
CA LEU A 245 11.25 8.88 34.51
C LEU A 245 12.26 9.83 35.17
N ARG A 246 12.98 10.62 34.35
CA ARG A 246 13.97 11.58 34.84
C ARG A 246 13.33 12.96 35.00
N LEU A 247 12.76 13.21 36.17
CA LEU A 247 12.14 14.50 36.52
C LEU A 247 13.24 15.54 36.78
N GLN A 248 13.11 16.75 36.21
CA GLN A 248 14.16 17.78 36.24
C GLN A 248 13.70 19.18 36.70
N ARG A 249 12.38 19.44 36.73
CA ARG A 249 11.82 20.72 37.19
C ARG A 249 10.36 20.58 37.60
N ILE A 250 9.98 21.20 38.72
CA ILE A 250 8.60 21.24 39.23
C ILE A 250 7.86 22.42 38.58
N ARG A 251 6.55 22.28 38.30
CA ARG A 251 5.73 23.38 37.75
C ARG A 251 5.29 24.31 38.88
N THR A 252 5.67 25.58 38.81
CA THR A 252 5.30 26.61 39.80
C THR A 252 4.18 27.52 39.29
N LEU A 253 3.45 28.16 40.22
CA LEU A 253 2.57 29.29 39.91
C LEU A 253 3.38 30.53 39.55
N ASN A 254 2.86 31.37 38.66
CA ASN A 254 3.53 32.61 38.22
C ASN A 254 3.75 33.61 39.38
N ALA A 255 2.87 33.62 40.38
CA ALA A 255 3.03 34.45 41.58
C ALA A 255 4.21 33.99 42.46
N ASP A 256 4.36 32.68 42.67
CA ASP A 256 5.43 32.09 43.49
C ASP A 256 6.79 32.08 42.77
N LEU A 257 6.80 32.25 41.43
CA LEU A 257 8.02 32.32 40.62
C LEU A 257 8.92 33.50 41.01
N MET A 258 8.33 34.60 41.47
CA MET A 258 9.05 35.82 41.89
C MET A 258 9.68 35.68 43.30
N THR A 259 9.14 34.79 44.15
CA THR A 259 9.73 34.45 45.46
C THR A 259 10.77 33.33 45.37
N LEU A 260 10.56 32.35 44.48
CA LEU A 260 11.48 31.22 44.27
C LEU A 260 12.72 31.56 43.42
N SER A 261 12.86 32.79 42.93
CA SER A 261 14.00 33.25 42.12
C SER A 261 15.02 34.11 42.89
N TYR A 262 14.83 34.32 44.19
CA TYR A 262 15.83 34.96 45.05
C TYR A 262 17.09 34.09 45.23
N ARG A 263 18.26 34.73 45.31
CA ARG A 263 19.56 34.05 45.42
C ARG A 263 19.94 33.56 46.82
N ASP A 264 19.34 34.12 47.89
CA ASP A 264 19.60 33.67 49.26
C ASP A 264 18.41 32.80 49.76
N PRO A 265 18.63 31.52 50.13
CA PRO A 265 17.57 30.64 50.60
C PRO A 265 16.87 31.08 51.90
N LYS A 266 17.38 32.10 52.62
CA LYS A 266 16.83 32.54 53.90
C LYS A 266 15.61 33.46 53.79
N ASP A 267 15.47 34.17 52.67
CA ASP A 267 14.41 35.18 52.48
C ASP A 267 13.12 34.59 51.88
N VAL A 268 13.11 33.30 51.53
CA VAL A 268 11.96 32.63 50.90
C VAL A 268 11.04 32.03 51.97
N ASP A 269 9.77 32.43 51.98
CA ASP A 269 8.78 31.91 52.95
C ASP A 269 8.69 30.36 52.90
N PRO A 270 8.98 29.66 54.01
CA PRO A 270 8.85 28.21 54.12
C PRO A 270 7.45 27.66 53.83
N ILE A 271 6.39 28.48 53.79
CA ILE A 271 5.03 28.07 53.40
C ILE A 271 4.93 27.89 51.89
N VAL A 272 5.65 28.68 51.09
CA VAL A 272 5.67 28.57 49.62
C VAL A 272 6.43 27.32 49.19
N THR A 273 7.64 27.11 49.73
CA THR A 273 8.51 25.98 49.35
C THR A 273 7.99 24.61 49.79
N ARG A 274 7.05 24.54 50.76
CA ARG A 274 6.33 23.30 51.14
C ARG A 274 5.21 22.89 50.18
N ARG A 275 4.82 23.77 49.24
CA ARG A 275 3.75 23.50 48.26
C ARG A 275 4.23 22.79 46.99
N TYR A 276 5.54 22.63 46.85
CA TYR A 276 6.16 22.15 45.63
C TYR A 276 6.94 20.86 45.89
N TYR A 277 6.41 19.78 45.33
CA TYR A 277 6.89 18.40 45.35
C TYR A 277 6.25 17.67 44.14
N TYR A 278 6.71 16.46 43.83
CA TYR A 278 6.04 15.56 42.89
C TYR A 278 5.19 14.54 43.65
N SER A 279 4.02 14.16 43.12
CA SER A 279 3.31 12.97 43.57
C SER A 279 2.65 12.22 42.42
N ILE A 280 2.70 10.88 42.50
CA ILE A 280 2.19 9.96 41.47
C ILE A 280 1.44 8.83 42.18
N LYS A 281 0.22 8.54 41.72
CA LYS A 281 -0.65 7.47 42.25
C LYS A 281 -0.76 6.24 41.35
N ASP A 282 -0.39 6.38 40.08
CA ASP A 282 -0.49 5.32 39.07
C ASP A 282 0.53 5.60 37.95
N ILE A 283 1.36 4.60 37.69
CA ILE A 283 2.22 4.45 36.52
C ILE A 283 1.75 3.15 35.86
N SER A 284 0.97 3.28 34.79
CA SER A 284 0.48 2.14 34.01
C SER A 284 1.29 2.02 32.73
N VAL A 285 1.98 0.89 32.56
CA VAL A 285 2.84 0.56 31.42
C VAL A 285 2.13 -0.52 30.60
N GLY A 286 1.44 -0.11 29.54
CA GLY A 286 0.78 -1.03 28.62
C GLY A 286 1.77 -1.63 27.64
N GLY A 287 1.99 -2.94 27.71
CA GLY A 287 2.83 -3.66 26.76
C GLY A 287 2.45 -5.13 26.62
N MET A 288 3.08 -5.81 25.66
CA MET A 288 2.88 -7.23 25.37
C MET A 288 4.23 -7.95 25.24
N CYS A 289 4.19 -9.28 25.30
CA CYS A 289 5.39 -10.10 25.10
C CYS A 289 5.71 -10.19 23.61
N ILE A 290 7.01 -10.31 23.29
CA ILE A 290 7.48 -10.44 21.92
C ILE A 290 7.36 -11.91 21.53
N CYS A 291 6.34 -12.25 20.75
CA CYS A 291 6.06 -13.60 20.23
C CYS A 291 5.88 -13.63 18.70
N TYR A 292 6.33 -12.57 18.01
CA TYR A 292 6.35 -12.43 16.55
C TYR A 292 5.08 -12.83 15.78
N GLY A 293 3.88 -12.70 16.36
CA GLY A 293 2.63 -13.05 15.69
C GLY A 293 2.29 -14.55 15.68
N HIS A 294 2.94 -15.36 16.53
CA HIS A 294 2.74 -16.81 16.60
C HIS A 294 2.24 -17.32 17.98
N ALA A 295 1.75 -16.45 18.88
CA ALA A 295 1.25 -16.88 20.19
C ALA A 295 0.06 -16.05 20.67
N GLN A 296 -1.06 -16.69 21.00
CA GLN A 296 -2.21 -15.98 21.56
C GLN A 296 -1.96 -15.51 23.00
N SER A 297 -1.10 -16.17 23.78
CA SER A 297 -0.92 -15.84 25.20
C SER A 297 0.47 -16.14 25.75
N CYS A 298 0.80 -15.49 26.88
CA CYS A 298 2.10 -15.58 27.54
C CYS A 298 1.90 -15.68 29.06
N PRO A 299 1.70 -16.88 29.62
CA PRO A 299 1.51 -17.07 31.05
C PRO A 299 2.78 -16.82 31.85
N TRP A 300 2.62 -16.55 33.14
CA TRP A 300 3.74 -16.41 34.08
C TRP A 300 4.22 -17.79 34.53
N ASP A 301 5.47 -18.13 34.23
CA ASP A 301 6.12 -19.31 34.77
C ASP A 301 6.67 -19.03 36.19
N PRO A 302 6.19 -19.74 37.24
CA PRO A 302 6.71 -19.60 38.60
C PRO A 302 8.16 -20.10 38.78
N VAL A 303 8.72 -20.89 37.86
CA VAL A 303 10.08 -21.43 37.96
C VAL A 303 11.11 -20.42 37.47
N THR A 304 11.01 -19.95 36.23
CA THR A 304 11.90 -18.94 35.63
C THR A 304 11.58 -17.51 36.07
N LYS A 305 10.38 -17.25 36.59
CA LYS A 305 9.85 -15.92 36.94
C LYS A 305 9.78 -14.96 35.75
N LYS A 306 9.26 -15.47 34.63
CA LYS A 306 9.08 -14.76 33.36
C LYS A 306 7.68 -14.97 32.79
N LEU A 307 7.29 -14.10 31.86
CA LEU A 307 6.19 -14.31 30.93
C LEU A 307 6.77 -14.91 29.64
N GLN A 308 6.44 -16.18 29.36
CA GLN A 308 6.98 -16.98 28.24
C GLN A 308 5.88 -17.18 27.19
N CYS A 309 6.19 -17.17 25.90
CA CYS A 309 5.17 -17.32 24.85
C CYS A 309 4.66 -18.78 24.74
N VAL A 310 3.35 -18.97 24.57
CA VAL A 310 2.78 -20.27 24.16
C VAL A 310 2.73 -20.31 22.63
N CYS A 311 3.76 -20.87 22.02
CA CYS A 311 3.92 -20.84 20.57
C CYS A 311 2.96 -21.80 19.84
N GLU A 312 2.37 -21.27 18.78
CA GLU A 312 1.53 -21.96 17.81
C GLU A 312 2.22 -21.86 16.43
N HIS A 313 1.48 -22.06 15.32
CA HIS A 313 1.98 -21.87 13.94
C HIS A 313 3.23 -22.72 13.58
N ASN A 314 3.44 -23.83 14.30
CA ASN A 314 4.62 -24.70 14.27
C ASN A 314 5.95 -23.99 14.59
N THR A 315 5.89 -22.92 15.41
CA THR A 315 7.05 -22.17 15.90
C THR A 315 7.48 -22.59 17.31
N CYS A 316 8.76 -22.42 17.60
CA CYS A 316 9.44 -22.87 18.82
C CYS A 316 10.32 -21.73 19.43
N GLY A 317 10.90 -21.98 20.60
CA GLY A 317 11.72 -21.01 21.35
C GLY A 317 10.91 -20.13 22.32
N GLU A 318 11.60 -19.45 23.25
CA GLU A 318 11.01 -18.60 24.32
C GLU A 318 10.04 -17.52 23.79
N SER A 319 10.31 -17.04 22.57
CA SER A 319 9.63 -15.95 21.88
C SER A 319 9.06 -16.38 20.52
N CYS A 320 8.92 -17.68 20.24
CA CYS A 320 8.39 -18.18 18.97
C CYS A 320 9.21 -17.73 17.74
N ASN A 321 10.53 -17.64 17.91
CA ASN A 321 11.49 -16.97 17.04
C ASN A 321 12.21 -17.91 16.05
N GLU A 322 11.78 -19.16 15.97
CA GLU A 322 12.32 -20.22 15.12
C GLU A 322 11.19 -21.19 14.76
N CYS A 323 11.31 -21.94 13.67
CA CYS A 323 10.40 -23.05 13.38
C CYS A 323 10.75 -24.26 14.28
N CYS A 324 9.76 -25.10 14.57
CA CYS A 324 10.01 -26.33 15.32
C CYS A 324 10.74 -27.38 14.47
N PRO A 325 11.48 -28.33 15.10
CA PRO A 325 12.13 -29.44 14.40
C PRO A 325 11.17 -30.19 13.47
N GLY A 326 11.60 -30.41 12.22
CA GLY A 326 10.80 -30.98 11.13
C GLY A 326 9.94 -29.97 10.35
N TYR A 327 9.92 -28.68 10.70
CA TYR A 327 9.11 -27.64 10.06
C TYR A 327 9.94 -26.55 9.36
N HIS A 328 11.02 -26.95 8.68
CA HIS A 328 11.91 -26.05 7.94
C HIS A 328 11.75 -26.15 6.42
N GLN A 329 10.52 -26.35 5.93
CA GLN A 329 10.26 -26.39 4.48
C GLN A 329 10.43 -25.01 3.83
N GLU A 330 10.08 -23.97 4.55
CA GLU A 330 10.20 -22.55 4.18
C GLU A 330 10.94 -21.78 5.30
N PRO A 331 11.51 -20.59 5.03
CA PRO A 331 12.19 -19.82 6.06
C PRO A 331 11.17 -19.23 7.05
N TRP A 332 11.54 -19.17 8.33
CA TRP A 332 10.73 -18.55 9.38
C TRP A 332 10.43 -17.07 9.06
N GLN A 333 9.19 -16.64 9.24
CA GLN A 333 8.73 -15.27 9.06
C GLN A 333 7.72 -14.89 10.16
N PRO A 334 7.74 -13.66 10.69
CA PRO A 334 6.80 -13.23 11.72
C PRO A 334 5.36 -13.18 11.20
N GLY A 335 4.39 -13.62 12.01
CA GLY A 335 2.96 -13.51 11.70
C GLY A 335 2.47 -12.06 11.61
N THR A 336 1.54 -11.82 10.68
CA THR A 336 0.91 -10.53 10.36
C THR A 336 -0.58 -10.55 10.69
N LEU A 337 -1.28 -9.41 10.58
CA LEU A 337 -2.72 -9.33 10.81
C LEU A 337 -3.56 -10.12 9.77
N SER A 338 -3.01 -10.37 8.58
CA SER A 338 -3.67 -11.09 7.48
C SER A 338 -3.23 -12.56 7.34
N ASP A 339 -1.95 -12.84 7.56
CA ASP A 339 -1.34 -14.16 7.40
C ASP A 339 -0.47 -14.49 8.62
N GLY A 340 -0.69 -15.66 9.21
CA GLY A 340 0.01 -16.16 10.38
C GLY A 340 1.40 -16.72 10.10
N ASN A 341 1.81 -16.83 8.83
CA ASN A 341 3.14 -17.28 8.40
C ASN A 341 3.57 -18.58 9.13
N THR A 342 2.73 -19.62 8.99
CA THR A 342 2.92 -20.90 9.67
C THR A 342 4.04 -21.72 9.03
N CYS A 343 5.02 -22.18 9.81
CA CYS A 343 6.11 -23.01 9.28
C CYS A 343 5.55 -24.32 8.66
N GLU A 344 5.81 -24.60 7.38
CA GLU A 344 5.42 -25.87 6.74
C GLU A 344 6.35 -27.02 7.16
N LYS A 345 5.76 -28.21 7.37
CA LYS A 345 6.48 -29.45 7.65
C LYS A 345 7.28 -29.94 6.44
N CYS A 346 8.54 -30.31 6.63
CA CYS A 346 9.32 -30.95 5.58
C CYS A 346 8.75 -32.31 5.17
N ASN A 347 8.78 -32.61 3.86
CA ASN A 347 8.46 -33.94 3.38
C ASN A 347 9.74 -34.81 3.34
N CYS A 348 9.81 -35.78 4.25
CA CYS A 348 10.94 -36.71 4.36
C CYS A 348 10.55 -38.18 4.13
N HIS A 349 9.43 -38.46 3.43
CA HIS A 349 8.97 -39.83 3.10
C HIS A 349 8.87 -40.80 4.30
N ASN A 350 8.61 -40.27 5.50
CA ASN A 350 8.67 -40.94 6.80
C ASN A 350 10.04 -41.57 7.16
N LYS A 351 11.12 -41.19 6.47
CA LYS A 351 12.50 -41.68 6.66
C LYS A 351 13.31 -40.83 7.63
N ALA A 352 12.98 -39.55 7.77
CA ALA A 352 13.53 -38.63 8.76
C ALA A 352 12.40 -37.92 9.52
N VAL A 353 12.69 -37.47 10.73
CA VAL A 353 11.77 -36.72 11.61
C VAL A 353 12.01 -35.22 11.54
N ASP A 354 13.24 -34.81 11.23
CA ASP A 354 13.73 -33.44 11.29
C ASP A 354 14.43 -33.03 9.98
N CYS A 355 14.57 -31.72 9.77
CA CYS A 355 15.11 -31.10 8.57
C CYS A 355 15.65 -29.69 8.88
N TYR A 356 16.46 -29.14 7.98
CA TYR A 356 16.87 -27.73 8.00
C TYR A 356 16.57 -27.04 6.66
N TYR A 357 16.35 -25.72 6.68
CA TYR A 357 16.10 -24.95 5.47
C TYR A 357 17.42 -24.62 4.75
N ASN A 358 17.44 -24.72 3.42
CA ASN A 358 18.55 -24.33 2.57
C ASN A 358 18.06 -23.52 1.35
N GLN A 359 18.47 -22.25 1.28
CA GLN A 359 18.09 -21.34 0.20
C GLN A 359 18.41 -21.90 -1.19
N THR A 360 19.62 -22.45 -1.39
CA THR A 360 20.04 -22.99 -2.70
C THR A 360 19.20 -24.19 -3.13
N VAL A 361 18.62 -24.95 -2.19
CA VAL A 361 17.68 -26.06 -2.46
C VAL A 361 16.30 -25.52 -2.86
N ALA A 362 15.88 -24.38 -2.31
CA ALA A 362 14.65 -23.70 -2.72
C ALA A 362 14.77 -23.04 -4.11
N ASP A 363 15.86 -22.31 -4.36
CA ASP A 363 16.12 -21.61 -5.62
C ASP A 363 16.16 -22.59 -6.81
N LEU A 364 16.78 -23.76 -6.60
CA LEU A 364 16.85 -24.85 -7.58
C LEU A 364 15.62 -25.77 -7.58
N ARG A 365 14.61 -25.51 -6.72
CA ARG A 365 13.38 -26.32 -6.56
C ARG A 365 13.65 -27.82 -6.35
N LEU A 366 14.60 -28.14 -5.47
CA LEU A 366 15.06 -29.51 -5.23
C LEU A 366 14.37 -30.19 -4.03
N SER A 367 13.62 -29.47 -3.20
CA SER A 367 12.76 -30.07 -2.17
C SER A 367 11.33 -30.23 -2.64
N VAL A 368 10.72 -31.35 -2.26
CA VAL A 368 9.28 -31.60 -2.34
C VAL A 368 8.59 -31.14 -1.05
N ASN A 369 7.42 -30.52 -1.13
CA ASN A 369 6.58 -30.13 0.01
C ASN A 369 5.59 -31.24 0.44
N THR A 370 4.72 -30.97 1.42
CA THR A 370 3.74 -31.98 1.89
C THR A 370 2.69 -32.35 0.83
N HIS A 371 2.48 -31.50 -0.18
CA HIS A 371 1.49 -31.67 -1.25
C HIS A 371 2.08 -32.31 -2.52
N GLY A 372 3.36 -32.70 -2.51
CA GLY A 372 4.04 -33.33 -3.64
C GLY A 372 4.57 -32.34 -4.69
N GLN A 373 4.61 -31.05 -4.39
CA GLN A 373 5.10 -30.01 -5.29
C GLN A 373 6.57 -29.67 -4.99
N LEU A 374 7.36 -29.36 -6.01
CA LEU A 374 8.76 -28.96 -5.89
C LEU A 374 8.87 -27.47 -5.49
N VAL A 375 8.62 -27.20 -4.20
CA VAL A 375 8.56 -25.85 -3.60
C VAL A 375 9.16 -25.91 -2.19
N GLY A 376 9.89 -24.86 -1.79
CA GLY A 376 10.59 -24.78 -0.51
C GLY A 376 11.99 -25.40 -0.54
N GLY A 377 12.71 -25.28 0.58
CA GLY A 377 14.14 -25.60 0.72
C GLY A 377 14.47 -26.61 1.82
N GLY A 378 13.49 -27.39 2.29
CA GLY A 378 13.67 -28.35 3.38
C GLY A 378 14.61 -29.50 3.03
N VAL A 379 15.70 -29.66 3.78
CA VAL A 379 16.66 -30.76 3.66
C VAL A 379 16.56 -31.66 4.89
N CYS A 380 16.17 -32.91 4.68
CA CYS A 380 15.95 -33.90 5.73
C CYS A 380 17.28 -34.37 6.36
N VAL A 381 17.33 -34.55 7.68
CA VAL A 381 18.53 -35.02 8.40
C VAL A 381 18.36 -36.46 8.91
N ASN A 382 19.45 -37.23 8.86
CA ASN A 382 19.51 -38.63 9.31
C ASN A 382 18.44 -39.54 8.66
N CYS A 383 18.39 -39.55 7.33
CA CYS A 383 17.55 -40.48 6.56
C CYS A 383 17.79 -41.94 6.98
N SER A 384 16.74 -42.62 7.43
CA SER A 384 16.75 -44.03 7.84
C SER A 384 16.42 -44.99 6.68
N GLN A 385 16.38 -46.30 6.95
CA GLN A 385 16.02 -47.34 5.96
C GLN A 385 16.86 -47.27 4.67
N ASN A 386 18.16 -46.97 4.81
CA ASN A 386 19.16 -46.84 3.73
C ASN A 386 18.77 -45.84 2.62
N THR A 387 17.98 -44.82 2.94
CA THR A 387 17.60 -43.75 2.02
C THR A 387 18.55 -42.54 2.08
N ALA A 388 18.54 -41.72 1.03
CA ALA A 388 19.39 -40.54 0.83
C ALA A 388 18.69 -39.49 -0.07
N GLY A 389 19.33 -38.33 -0.23
CA GLY A 389 18.80 -37.19 -1.00
C GLY A 389 18.00 -36.20 -0.14
N VAL A 390 17.67 -35.05 -0.73
CA VAL A 390 17.06 -33.88 -0.05
C VAL A 390 15.84 -34.24 0.82
N ASN A 391 14.97 -35.10 0.29
CA ASN A 391 13.73 -35.54 0.94
C ASN A 391 13.80 -37.01 1.39
N CYS A 392 15.00 -37.60 1.50
CA CYS A 392 15.21 -39.04 1.67
C CYS A 392 14.54 -39.88 0.54
N GLN A 393 14.50 -39.36 -0.69
CA GLN A 393 13.76 -39.95 -1.81
C GLN A 393 14.56 -41.00 -2.63
N THR A 394 15.88 -40.97 -2.58
CA THR A 394 16.77 -41.94 -3.28
C THR A 394 17.32 -42.98 -2.29
N CYS A 395 18.05 -43.98 -2.79
CA CYS A 395 18.80 -44.91 -1.95
C CYS A 395 20.26 -44.45 -1.73
N ALA A 396 20.81 -44.81 -0.57
CA ALA A 396 22.20 -44.57 -0.22
C ALA A 396 23.17 -45.38 -1.11
N ASP A 397 24.43 -44.96 -1.14
CA ASP A 397 25.50 -45.61 -1.91
C ASP A 397 25.64 -47.10 -1.53
N GLY A 398 25.50 -48.00 -2.51
CA GLY A 398 25.45 -49.45 -2.28
C GLY A 398 24.05 -50.04 -2.11
N TYR A 399 22.99 -49.22 -2.24
CA TYR A 399 21.59 -49.66 -2.25
C TYR A 399 20.82 -49.13 -3.47
N TYR A 400 19.76 -49.84 -3.87
CA TYR A 400 18.87 -49.46 -4.98
C TYR A 400 17.39 -49.68 -4.65
N ARG A 401 16.54 -48.90 -5.33
CA ARG A 401 15.08 -49.04 -5.32
C ARG A 401 14.66 -50.09 -6.35
N PRO A 402 13.95 -51.17 -5.97
CA PRO A 402 13.35 -52.06 -6.96
C PRO A 402 12.20 -51.36 -7.70
N HIS A 403 12.07 -51.61 -9.00
CA HIS A 403 11.01 -51.08 -9.86
C HIS A 403 9.61 -51.20 -9.21
N GLN A 404 8.85 -50.10 -9.24
CA GLN A 404 7.52 -49.91 -8.60
C GLN A 404 7.49 -49.84 -7.05
N VAL A 405 8.63 -49.84 -6.33
CA VAL A 405 8.63 -49.67 -4.86
C VAL A 405 8.62 -48.19 -4.45
N SER A 406 7.52 -47.75 -3.81
CA SER A 406 7.33 -46.35 -3.36
C SER A 406 8.38 -45.88 -2.33
N PRO A 407 8.85 -44.61 -2.38
CA PRO A 407 9.71 -44.03 -1.35
C PRO A 407 9.11 -44.05 0.07
N TYR A 408 7.79 -44.08 0.21
CA TYR A 408 7.10 -44.14 1.50
C TYR A 408 7.07 -45.55 2.15
N ALA A 409 7.52 -46.60 1.45
CA ALA A 409 7.54 -47.97 2.00
C ALA A 409 8.51 -48.12 3.19
N ASP A 410 8.29 -49.14 4.03
CA ASP A 410 9.07 -49.39 5.26
C ASP A 410 10.48 -49.97 5.03
N ASP A 411 10.75 -50.52 3.85
CA ASP A 411 12.09 -50.91 3.41
C ASP A 411 12.21 -50.74 1.88
N PRO A 412 12.52 -49.53 1.39
CA PRO A 412 12.48 -49.22 -0.04
C PRO A 412 13.78 -49.51 -0.79
N CYS A 413 14.88 -49.84 -0.08
CA CYS A 413 16.25 -49.81 -0.60
C CYS A 413 17.01 -51.11 -0.33
N VAL A 414 17.21 -51.90 -1.37
CA VAL A 414 17.84 -53.23 -1.35
C VAL A 414 19.34 -53.14 -1.65
N GLU A 415 20.17 -53.96 -1.01
CA GLU A 415 21.63 -53.95 -1.15
C GLU A 415 22.11 -54.40 -2.55
N CYS A 416 23.07 -53.66 -3.13
CA CYS A 416 23.69 -53.97 -4.42
C CYS A 416 24.56 -55.24 -4.35
N GLN A 417 24.31 -56.23 -5.22
CA GLN A 417 25.01 -57.52 -5.21
C GLN A 417 26.08 -57.64 -6.30
N CYS A 418 26.95 -56.64 -6.42
CA CYS A 418 27.97 -56.52 -7.47
C CYS A 418 29.23 -57.38 -7.22
N ASP A 419 29.74 -58.06 -8.24
CA ASP A 419 31.00 -58.80 -8.12
C ASP A 419 32.20 -57.84 -8.27
N SER A 420 32.90 -57.58 -7.16
CA SER A 420 34.13 -56.77 -7.10
C SER A 420 35.18 -57.03 -8.20
N ARG A 421 35.20 -58.25 -8.79
CA ARG A 421 36.10 -58.63 -9.87
C ARG A 421 35.67 -58.01 -11.20
N GLY A 422 34.41 -58.18 -11.59
CA GLY A 422 33.87 -57.72 -12.86
C GLY A 422 33.25 -56.32 -12.84
N SER A 423 32.76 -55.84 -11.70
CA SER A 423 32.19 -54.49 -11.55
C SER A 423 33.26 -53.43 -11.31
N ALA A 424 33.06 -52.24 -11.86
CA ALA A 424 33.94 -51.08 -11.68
C ALA A 424 33.77 -50.41 -10.31
N SER A 425 32.57 -50.51 -9.72
CA SER A 425 32.22 -50.08 -8.37
C SER A 425 31.31 -51.14 -7.71
N LEU A 426 31.17 -51.08 -6.38
CA LEU A 426 30.14 -51.83 -5.64
C LEU A 426 28.79 -51.10 -5.62
N VAL A 427 28.75 -49.84 -6.05
CA VAL A 427 27.51 -49.07 -6.23
C VAL A 427 26.84 -49.46 -7.54
N CYS A 428 25.63 -49.99 -7.45
CA CYS A 428 24.73 -50.27 -8.58
C CYS A 428 23.82 -49.07 -8.89
N ILE A 429 23.09 -49.12 -10.01
CA ILE A 429 22.15 -48.07 -10.42
C ILE A 429 21.01 -47.96 -9.39
N ARG A 430 20.84 -46.77 -8.80
CA ARG A 430 20.03 -46.57 -7.58
C ARG A 430 18.52 -46.57 -7.82
N ASP A 431 18.06 -46.07 -8.96
CA ASP A 431 16.66 -45.80 -9.26
C ASP A 431 16.48 -45.65 -10.78
N ASP A 432 15.29 -45.96 -11.31
CA ASP A 432 15.07 -46.06 -12.77
C ASP A 432 15.28 -44.71 -13.49
N ASN A 433 15.00 -43.59 -12.81
CA ASN A 433 15.23 -42.23 -13.33
C ASN A 433 16.72 -41.85 -13.50
N HIS A 434 17.66 -42.69 -13.07
CA HIS A 434 19.11 -42.52 -13.26
C HIS A 434 19.71 -43.60 -14.18
N SER A 435 18.89 -44.21 -15.04
CA SER A 435 19.34 -45.15 -16.06
C SER A 435 19.82 -44.44 -17.34
N ASP A 436 20.99 -44.84 -17.84
CA ASP A 436 21.30 -44.70 -19.26
C ASP A 436 20.37 -45.62 -20.07
N PRO A 437 19.97 -45.24 -21.31
CA PRO A 437 18.97 -45.97 -22.10
C PRO A 437 19.42 -47.40 -22.43
N GLY A 438 18.97 -48.36 -21.63
CA GLY A 438 19.30 -49.78 -21.75
C GLY A 438 19.74 -50.46 -20.44
N LEU A 439 19.81 -49.74 -19.32
CA LEU A 439 20.18 -50.28 -18.00
C LEU A 439 19.00 -50.21 -17.02
N THR A 440 18.94 -51.12 -16.04
CA THR A 440 17.85 -51.18 -15.03
C THR A 440 18.32 -50.89 -13.60
N ALA A 441 17.43 -50.39 -12.73
CA ALA A 441 17.76 -50.21 -11.31
C ALA A 441 18.20 -51.53 -10.64
N GLY A 442 19.29 -51.47 -9.88
CA GLY A 442 19.97 -52.63 -9.29
C GLY A 442 21.11 -53.22 -10.14
N GLN A 443 21.22 -52.84 -11.42
CA GLN A 443 22.28 -53.33 -12.30
C GLN A 443 23.64 -52.70 -11.93
N CYS A 444 24.69 -53.53 -11.94
CA CYS A 444 26.05 -53.13 -11.60
C CYS A 444 26.83 -52.61 -12.82
N LEU A 445 27.64 -51.56 -12.62
CA LEU A 445 28.51 -51.03 -13.67
C LEU A 445 29.68 -51.98 -13.95
N CYS A 446 29.69 -52.64 -15.11
CA CYS A 446 30.71 -53.62 -15.46
C CYS A 446 31.97 -52.99 -16.08
N LYS A 447 33.13 -53.59 -15.81
CA LYS A 447 34.39 -53.30 -16.50
C LYS A 447 34.32 -53.81 -17.95
N GLU A 448 35.14 -53.22 -18.82
CA GLU A 448 35.29 -53.70 -20.20
C GLU A 448 35.60 -55.20 -20.23
N GLY A 449 34.90 -55.95 -21.09
CA GLY A 449 35.01 -57.41 -21.17
C GLY A 449 34.12 -58.19 -20.19
N PHE A 450 33.41 -57.54 -19.25
CA PHE A 450 32.48 -58.19 -18.30
C PHE A 450 31.02 -57.78 -18.56
N ALA A 451 30.08 -58.65 -18.21
CA ALA A 451 28.64 -58.45 -18.44
C ALA A 451 27.76 -59.23 -17.45
N GLY A 452 26.44 -59.00 -17.53
CA GLY A 452 25.42 -59.55 -16.62
C GLY A 452 25.09 -58.60 -15.46
N GLU A 453 23.92 -58.75 -14.84
CA GLU A 453 23.40 -57.88 -13.77
C GLU A 453 24.43 -57.55 -12.67
N LYS A 454 25.26 -58.53 -12.35
CA LYS A 454 26.27 -58.50 -11.28
C LYS A 454 27.70 -58.47 -11.78
N CYS A 455 27.90 -58.38 -13.10
CA CYS A 455 29.19 -58.49 -13.79
C CYS A 455 29.91 -59.82 -13.55
N ASP A 456 29.15 -60.91 -13.48
CA ASP A 456 29.56 -62.26 -13.10
C ASP A 456 29.95 -63.18 -14.28
N ARG A 457 29.94 -62.65 -15.51
CA ARG A 457 30.35 -63.34 -16.74
C ARG A 457 31.10 -62.40 -17.69
N CYS A 458 31.72 -62.95 -18.74
CA CYS A 458 32.32 -62.12 -19.79
C CYS A 458 31.26 -61.53 -20.75
N ALA A 459 31.62 -60.41 -21.38
CA ALA A 459 30.85 -59.76 -22.44
C ALA A 459 31.00 -60.50 -23.78
N PHE A 460 30.09 -60.24 -24.73
CA PHE A 460 30.18 -60.78 -26.08
C PHE A 460 31.49 -60.34 -26.76
N GLY A 461 32.21 -61.28 -27.37
CA GLY A 461 33.56 -61.05 -27.91
C GLY A 461 34.71 -61.20 -26.90
N PHE A 462 34.43 -61.60 -25.66
CA PHE A 462 35.43 -61.87 -24.61
C PHE A 462 35.18 -63.25 -23.97
N ARG A 463 36.25 -63.94 -23.57
CA ARG A 463 36.20 -65.31 -23.02
C ARG A 463 37.10 -65.52 -21.81
N ASP A 464 36.87 -66.62 -21.08
CA ASP A 464 37.67 -67.06 -19.93
C ASP A 464 37.55 -66.15 -18.68
N PHE A 465 36.36 -66.11 -18.07
CA PHE A 465 36.11 -65.48 -16.76
C PHE A 465 36.94 -66.18 -15.66
N PRO A 466 37.59 -65.46 -14.72
CA PRO A 466 37.45 -64.04 -14.40
C PRO A 466 38.51 -63.12 -15.03
N GLN A 467 39.08 -63.47 -16.19
CA GLN A 467 40.07 -62.62 -16.87
C GLN A 467 39.55 -62.01 -18.18
N CYS A 468 38.54 -62.63 -18.81
CA CYS A 468 37.79 -62.07 -19.94
C CYS A 468 38.69 -61.46 -21.04
N THR A 469 39.45 -62.32 -21.72
CA THR A 469 40.32 -61.93 -22.83
C THR A 469 39.52 -61.72 -24.11
N ARG A 470 39.80 -60.63 -24.84
CA ARG A 470 39.16 -60.28 -26.11
C ARG A 470 39.51 -61.28 -27.21
N CYS A 471 38.54 -61.61 -28.06
CA CYS A 471 38.73 -62.43 -29.25
C CYS A 471 39.14 -61.57 -30.46
N GLU A 472 40.01 -62.11 -31.32
CA GLU A 472 40.77 -61.30 -32.29
C GLU A 472 40.14 -61.19 -33.69
N CYS A 473 39.01 -61.86 -33.95
CA CYS A 473 38.40 -61.93 -35.28
C CYS A 473 37.51 -60.71 -35.59
N ASN A 474 37.71 -60.08 -36.76
CA ASN A 474 36.89 -58.95 -37.20
C ASN A 474 35.61 -59.43 -37.92
N LEU A 475 34.46 -59.23 -37.28
CA LEU A 475 33.14 -59.60 -37.82
C LEU A 475 32.71 -58.74 -39.03
N ALA A 476 33.30 -57.55 -39.24
CA ALA A 476 32.96 -56.72 -40.39
C ALA A 476 33.49 -57.32 -41.71
N GLY A 477 34.69 -57.93 -41.66
CA GLY A 477 35.37 -58.51 -42.81
C GLY A 477 35.36 -60.03 -42.90
N SER A 478 34.75 -60.72 -41.94
CA SER A 478 34.57 -62.18 -41.96
C SER A 478 33.11 -62.59 -42.16
N HIS A 479 32.89 -63.88 -42.40
CA HIS A 479 31.59 -64.54 -42.40
C HIS A 479 31.26 -65.20 -41.05
N ASN A 480 32.09 -64.97 -40.02
CA ASN A 480 31.93 -65.56 -38.70
C ASN A 480 30.74 -64.94 -37.94
N VAL A 481 30.03 -65.75 -37.15
CA VAL A 481 28.95 -65.28 -36.26
C VAL A 481 29.44 -65.13 -34.81
N ASP A 482 30.45 -65.93 -34.43
CA ASP A 482 31.16 -65.84 -33.15
C ASP A 482 32.60 -65.38 -33.42
N PRO A 483 33.05 -64.21 -32.89
CA PRO A 483 34.40 -63.69 -33.10
C PRO A 483 35.49 -64.51 -32.39
N CYS A 484 35.12 -65.48 -31.55
CA CYS A 484 36.04 -66.41 -30.88
C CYS A 484 36.27 -67.71 -31.69
N SER A 485 35.74 -67.79 -32.92
CA SER A 485 35.97 -68.88 -33.87
C SER A 485 37.00 -68.53 -34.96
N GLU A 486 37.53 -69.53 -35.67
CA GLU A 486 38.58 -69.36 -36.69
C GLU A 486 38.07 -68.55 -37.91
N CYS A 487 38.79 -67.47 -38.27
CA CYS A 487 38.31 -66.45 -39.18
C CYS A 487 38.21 -66.88 -40.66
N VAL A 488 37.06 -66.62 -41.29
CA VAL A 488 36.82 -66.84 -42.72
C VAL A 488 36.47 -65.51 -43.39
N CYS A 489 37.41 -64.95 -44.16
CA CYS A 489 37.29 -63.60 -44.70
C CYS A 489 36.33 -63.49 -45.90
N LYS A 490 35.67 -62.33 -46.02
CA LYS A 490 34.85 -61.94 -47.18
C LYS A 490 35.70 -61.70 -48.43
N VAL A 491 35.06 -61.68 -49.59
CA VAL A 491 35.72 -61.77 -50.91
C VAL A 491 36.77 -60.67 -51.16
N ASN A 492 36.52 -59.43 -50.76
CA ASN A 492 37.42 -58.29 -51.02
C ASN A 492 38.33 -57.96 -49.81
N VAL A 493 38.43 -58.89 -48.85
CA VAL A 493 39.11 -58.72 -47.54
C VAL A 493 40.27 -59.72 -47.39
N MET A 494 41.28 -59.34 -46.62
CA MET A 494 42.48 -60.13 -46.28
C MET A 494 42.96 -59.83 -44.84
N GLY A 495 44.10 -60.41 -44.46
CA GLY A 495 44.59 -60.44 -43.07
C GLY A 495 44.14 -61.72 -42.36
N SER A 496 44.90 -62.19 -41.36
CA SER A 496 44.54 -63.38 -40.56
C SER A 496 43.27 -63.17 -39.74
N ASN A 497 42.94 -61.91 -39.46
CA ASN A 497 41.84 -61.49 -38.60
C ASN A 497 40.69 -60.88 -39.42
N CYS A 498 40.79 -60.92 -40.76
CA CYS A 498 39.83 -60.38 -41.73
C CYS A 498 39.54 -58.88 -41.57
N ASP A 499 40.61 -58.10 -41.45
CA ASP A 499 40.63 -56.72 -41.01
C ASP A 499 41.18 -55.72 -42.06
N LEU A 500 41.74 -56.21 -43.18
CA LEU A 500 42.36 -55.39 -44.22
C LEU A 500 41.63 -55.55 -45.56
N CYS A 501 41.41 -54.46 -46.30
CA CYS A 501 40.94 -54.55 -47.68
C CYS A 501 42.06 -55.04 -48.62
N LYS A 502 41.68 -55.67 -49.74
CA LYS A 502 42.60 -55.97 -50.84
C LYS A 502 42.94 -54.70 -51.62
N GLN A 503 44.11 -54.67 -52.28
CA GLN A 503 44.52 -53.53 -53.11
C GLN A 503 43.48 -53.22 -54.20
N GLY A 504 43.20 -51.92 -54.42
CA GLY A 504 42.11 -51.45 -55.26
C GLY A 504 40.73 -51.42 -54.57
N PHE A 505 40.65 -51.76 -53.28
CA PHE A 505 39.41 -51.72 -52.49
C PHE A 505 39.61 -50.99 -51.16
N TYR A 506 38.58 -50.26 -50.72
CA TYR A 506 38.53 -49.48 -49.47
C TYR A 506 37.22 -49.77 -48.70
N ASN A 507 36.98 -49.06 -47.58
CA ASN A 507 35.71 -49.07 -46.84
C ASN A 507 35.22 -50.47 -46.40
N LEU A 508 35.91 -51.07 -45.41
CA LEU A 508 35.54 -52.37 -44.85
C LEU A 508 34.25 -52.26 -44.01
N GLN A 509 33.14 -52.83 -44.49
CA GLN A 509 31.84 -52.79 -43.80
C GLN A 509 31.22 -54.17 -43.53
N ALA A 510 30.59 -54.30 -42.36
CA ALA A 510 29.79 -55.47 -41.99
C ALA A 510 28.59 -55.70 -42.92
N SER A 511 27.94 -54.61 -43.33
CA SER A 511 26.82 -54.52 -44.29
C SER A 511 27.19 -54.94 -45.71
N ASN A 512 28.44 -54.71 -46.14
CA ASN A 512 28.90 -55.08 -47.47
C ASN A 512 29.09 -56.62 -47.54
N PRO A 513 28.39 -57.35 -48.43
CA PRO A 513 28.53 -58.80 -48.55
C PRO A 513 29.94 -59.24 -49.01
N GLU A 514 30.66 -58.40 -49.75
CA GLU A 514 32.04 -58.66 -50.19
C GLU A 514 33.09 -58.02 -49.25
N GLY A 515 32.65 -57.21 -48.29
CA GLY A 515 33.47 -56.58 -47.26
C GLY A 515 33.97 -55.18 -47.65
N CYS A 516 34.77 -55.06 -48.70
CA CYS A 516 35.33 -53.79 -49.19
C CYS A 516 34.79 -53.40 -50.58
N THR A 517 34.77 -52.11 -50.90
CA THR A 517 34.29 -51.52 -52.17
C THR A 517 35.45 -51.09 -53.07
N GLU A 518 35.30 -51.25 -54.40
CA GLU A 518 36.34 -50.93 -55.40
C GLU A 518 36.59 -49.41 -55.53
N CYS A 519 37.86 -49.01 -55.74
CA CYS A 519 38.25 -47.62 -56.02
C CYS A 519 37.78 -47.19 -57.43
N PHE A 520 37.24 -45.97 -57.55
CA PHE A 520 36.75 -45.39 -58.80
C PHE A 520 37.69 -44.32 -59.36
N CYS A 521 38.06 -43.32 -58.55
CA CYS A 521 39.09 -42.31 -58.81
C CYS A 521 39.10 -41.66 -60.22
N PHE A 522 37.94 -41.61 -60.89
CA PHE A 522 37.78 -41.26 -62.32
C PHE A 522 38.76 -41.97 -63.28
N GLY A 523 39.31 -43.14 -62.90
CA GLY A 523 40.34 -43.85 -63.67
C GLY A 523 41.70 -43.13 -63.74
N VAL A 524 41.99 -42.19 -62.83
CA VAL A 524 43.25 -41.44 -62.75
C VAL A 524 44.26 -42.12 -61.82
N SER A 525 43.79 -42.89 -60.85
CA SER A 525 44.57 -43.71 -59.91
C SER A 525 43.78 -45.00 -59.59
N ASP A 526 44.47 -46.07 -59.20
CA ASP A 526 43.93 -47.30 -58.62
C ASP A 526 44.23 -47.43 -57.12
N VAL A 527 44.87 -46.40 -56.52
CA VAL A 527 45.20 -46.30 -55.10
C VAL A 527 44.26 -45.30 -54.43
N CYS A 528 43.40 -45.80 -53.54
CA CYS A 528 42.51 -44.99 -52.70
C CYS A 528 42.38 -45.55 -51.27
N GLU A 529 42.07 -44.67 -50.32
CA GLU A 529 41.70 -45.00 -48.94
C GLU A 529 40.33 -44.39 -48.61
N SER A 530 39.72 -44.77 -47.48
CA SER A 530 38.49 -44.13 -46.99
C SER A 530 38.80 -42.72 -46.43
N SER A 531 38.05 -41.72 -46.89
CA SER A 531 38.21 -40.32 -46.50
C SER A 531 38.11 -40.10 -44.98
N THR A 532 38.91 -39.16 -44.48
CA THR A 532 38.94 -38.73 -43.06
C THR A 532 38.11 -37.48 -42.78
N TRP A 533 37.29 -37.04 -43.74
CA TRP A 533 36.48 -35.81 -43.63
C TRP A 533 35.25 -36.06 -42.73
N PHE A 534 34.45 -35.04 -42.43
CA PHE A 534 33.24 -35.16 -41.61
C PHE A 534 31.96 -34.99 -42.45
N SER A 535 30.87 -35.65 -42.06
CA SER A 535 29.61 -35.59 -42.83
C SER A 535 28.77 -34.36 -42.46
N SER A 536 28.26 -33.65 -43.46
CA SER A 536 27.27 -32.57 -43.31
C SER A 536 26.08 -32.75 -44.25
N SER A 537 24.95 -32.11 -43.97
CA SER A 537 23.75 -32.13 -44.83
C SER A 537 23.45 -30.74 -45.37
N VAL A 538 23.34 -30.59 -46.69
CA VAL A 538 23.18 -29.28 -47.34
C VAL A 538 21.86 -29.21 -48.11
N PRO A 539 20.98 -28.23 -47.83
CA PRO A 539 19.79 -27.95 -48.64
C PRO A 539 20.20 -27.24 -49.94
N SER A 540 19.80 -27.77 -51.09
CA SER A 540 20.40 -27.42 -52.37
C SER A 540 19.86 -26.14 -53.01
N PHE A 541 20.41 -24.98 -52.65
CA PHE A 541 20.44 -23.81 -53.53
C PHE A 541 21.86 -23.21 -53.59
N LEU A 542 22.46 -23.29 -54.79
CA LEU A 542 23.81 -22.85 -55.19
C LEU A 542 24.96 -23.85 -54.89
N PHE A 543 25.92 -23.85 -55.81
CA PHE A 543 27.13 -24.69 -55.91
C PHE A 543 26.95 -26.16 -56.36
N GLN A 544 28.07 -26.75 -56.80
CA GLN A 544 28.10 -28.02 -57.55
C GLN A 544 28.17 -29.23 -56.63
N LEU A 545 27.56 -30.33 -57.07
CA LEU A 545 27.43 -31.57 -56.29
C LEU A 545 28.64 -32.49 -56.47
N THR A 546 29.31 -32.82 -55.36
CA THR A 546 30.09 -34.05 -55.19
C THR A 546 29.48 -34.81 -54.00
N SER A 547 28.76 -35.89 -54.31
CA SER A 547 28.11 -36.75 -53.32
C SER A 547 28.00 -38.16 -53.88
N TYR A 548 28.50 -39.13 -53.11
CA TYR A 548 28.37 -40.57 -53.34
C TYR A 548 27.96 -41.22 -52.01
N GLY A 549 27.26 -42.35 -52.05
CA GLY A 549 26.80 -43.08 -50.85
C GLY A 549 25.66 -42.45 -50.02
N SER A 550 25.33 -41.16 -50.19
CA SER A 550 24.27 -40.49 -49.41
C SER A 550 22.85 -40.68 -49.96
N PHE A 551 21.87 -40.80 -49.06
CA PHE A 551 20.45 -40.86 -49.41
C PHE A 551 19.90 -39.52 -49.90
N LEU A 552 19.18 -39.52 -51.03
CA LEU A 552 18.40 -38.37 -51.52
C LEU A 552 17.03 -38.34 -50.84
N ASN A 553 16.89 -37.58 -49.75
CA ASN A 553 15.60 -37.37 -49.11
C ASN A 553 14.81 -36.28 -49.83
N TYR A 554 13.59 -36.62 -50.26
CA TYR A 554 12.64 -35.69 -50.88
C TYR A 554 11.20 -35.96 -50.44
N SER A 555 10.36 -34.93 -50.47
CA SER A 555 8.97 -34.97 -50.00
C SER A 555 8.01 -34.35 -51.04
N VAL A 556 6.93 -35.05 -51.38
CA VAL A 556 5.94 -34.65 -52.40
C VAL A 556 4.56 -34.52 -51.78
N ALA A 557 3.90 -33.38 -52.00
CA ALA A 557 2.50 -33.16 -51.64
C ALA A 557 1.56 -33.41 -52.83
N TYR A 558 0.35 -33.90 -52.52
CA TYR A 558 -0.74 -34.19 -53.45
C TYR A 558 -1.96 -33.32 -53.06
N ASP A 559 -2.76 -32.91 -54.04
CA ASP A 559 -3.87 -31.97 -53.83
C ASP A 559 -5.08 -32.38 -54.70
N THR A 560 -6.15 -32.90 -54.07
CA THR A 560 -7.34 -33.46 -54.72
C THR A 560 -8.60 -33.36 -53.84
N SER A 561 -9.73 -32.94 -54.41
CA SER A 561 -11.05 -32.88 -53.76
C SER A 561 -11.91 -34.16 -53.94
N GLU A 562 -13.11 -34.17 -53.36
CA GLU A 562 -13.90 -35.37 -52.99
C GLU A 562 -14.57 -36.21 -54.11
N GLU A 563 -15.07 -37.38 -53.66
CA GLU A 563 -16.02 -38.35 -54.27
C GLU A 563 -15.55 -39.41 -55.30
N ASN A 564 -15.48 -40.67 -54.81
CA ASN A 564 -15.77 -41.94 -55.49
C ASN A 564 -15.08 -42.31 -56.82
N VAL A 565 -13.86 -42.89 -56.74
CA VAL A 565 -13.37 -43.92 -57.68
C VAL A 565 -12.69 -45.08 -56.92
N ASP A 566 -12.62 -46.25 -57.55
CA ASP A 566 -12.23 -47.56 -56.99
C ASP A 566 -10.74 -47.69 -56.58
N LYS A 567 -10.40 -48.82 -55.96
CA LYS A 567 -9.08 -49.16 -55.41
C LYS A 567 -8.02 -49.50 -56.47
N THR A 568 -6.77 -49.48 -56.01
CA THR A 568 -5.55 -50.06 -56.62
C THR A 568 -5.06 -49.46 -57.94
N LEU A 569 -3.98 -48.68 -57.87
CA LEU A 569 -3.00 -48.51 -58.93
C LEU A 569 -1.61 -48.28 -58.30
N GLN A 570 -0.60 -49.05 -58.72
CA GLN A 570 0.78 -48.89 -58.26
C GLN A 570 1.51 -47.88 -59.15
N ALA A 571 2.04 -46.81 -58.56
CA ALA A 571 2.96 -45.92 -59.27
C ALA A 571 4.37 -46.54 -59.31
N HIS A 572 4.82 -46.94 -60.51
CA HIS A 572 6.22 -47.28 -60.74
C HIS A 572 7.11 -46.01 -60.74
N PHE A 573 8.40 -46.22 -60.43
CA PHE A 573 9.44 -45.20 -60.23
C PHE A 573 9.52 -44.11 -61.32
N SER A 574 9.91 -42.88 -60.92
CA SER A 574 10.70 -41.94 -61.74
C SER A 574 11.26 -40.77 -60.92
N VAL A 575 12.52 -40.88 -60.48
CA VAL A 575 13.38 -39.69 -60.23
C VAL A 575 14.27 -39.56 -61.46
N ILE A 576 14.24 -38.39 -62.13
CA ILE A 576 14.97 -38.14 -63.37
C ILE A 576 15.93 -36.98 -63.15
N ILE A 577 17.23 -37.21 -63.35
CA ILE A 577 18.29 -36.21 -63.21
C ILE A 577 18.59 -35.64 -64.61
N GLU A 578 18.02 -34.49 -64.94
CA GLU A 578 18.27 -33.81 -66.23
C GLU A 578 19.37 -32.74 -66.10
N VAL A 579 20.47 -32.89 -66.85
CA VAL A 579 21.60 -31.95 -66.82
C VAL A 579 21.49 -30.93 -67.96
N ARG A 580 20.92 -29.74 -67.69
CA ARG A 580 20.82 -28.65 -68.67
C ARG A 580 21.99 -27.66 -68.58
N ARG A 581 22.54 -27.30 -69.74
CA ARG A 581 23.42 -26.12 -69.91
C ARG A 581 22.59 -24.89 -70.29
N THR A 582 23.08 -23.71 -69.89
CA THR A 582 22.34 -22.44 -69.95
C THR A 582 22.22 -21.84 -71.36
N SER A 583 21.01 -21.44 -71.74
CA SER A 583 20.76 -20.40 -72.75
C SER A 583 19.48 -19.63 -72.41
N ARG A 584 19.45 -18.32 -72.70
CA ARG A 584 18.26 -17.46 -72.54
C ARG A 584 17.35 -17.57 -73.76
N GLU A 585 16.06 -17.79 -73.56
CA GLU A 585 14.98 -17.26 -74.41
C GLU A 585 13.63 -17.43 -73.70
N ALA A 586 12.64 -16.61 -74.04
CA ALA A 586 11.34 -16.55 -73.37
C ALA A 586 10.18 -16.81 -74.35
N PRO A 587 9.33 -17.82 -74.14
CA PRO A 587 8.17 -18.11 -75.00
C PRO A 587 6.88 -17.37 -74.53
N PRO A 588 5.83 -17.30 -75.38
CA PRO A 588 4.77 -16.30 -75.25
C PRO A 588 3.44 -16.82 -74.63
N THR A 589 2.51 -15.88 -74.46
CA THR A 589 1.11 -16.12 -74.10
C THR A 589 0.34 -16.93 -75.15
N HIS A 590 -0.31 -18.02 -74.73
CA HIS A 590 -1.58 -18.49 -75.31
C HIS A 590 -2.34 -19.31 -74.26
N ALA A 591 -3.67 -19.18 -74.22
CA ALA A 591 -4.53 -19.87 -73.25
C ALA A 591 -5.58 -20.72 -73.95
N SER A 592 -5.61 -22.02 -73.63
CA SER A 592 -6.80 -22.89 -73.65
C SER A 592 -6.44 -24.32 -73.21
N ASP A 593 -7.27 -24.92 -72.38
CA ASP A 593 -7.46 -26.38 -72.19
C ASP A 593 -6.26 -27.26 -71.79
N CYS A 594 -5.97 -27.31 -70.48
CA CYS A 594 -5.65 -28.56 -69.81
C CYS A 594 -5.91 -28.49 -68.29
N VAL A 595 -6.55 -29.51 -67.71
CA VAL A 595 -6.62 -29.70 -66.26
C VAL A 595 -5.44 -30.56 -65.83
N CYS A 596 -4.63 -30.09 -64.88
CA CYS A 596 -3.46 -30.81 -64.37
C CYS A 596 -3.38 -30.68 -62.85
N PHE A 597 -3.20 -31.80 -62.16
CA PHE A 597 -2.95 -31.82 -60.71
C PHE A 597 -1.56 -31.24 -60.40
N VAL A 598 -1.47 -30.41 -59.36
CA VAL A 598 -0.22 -29.73 -58.98
C VAL A 598 0.48 -30.54 -57.88
N HIS A 599 1.45 -31.38 -58.27
CA HIS A 599 2.36 -32.00 -57.32
C HIS A 599 3.46 -31.01 -56.93
N ARG A 600 3.67 -30.78 -55.64
CA ARG A 600 4.68 -29.86 -55.12
C ARG A 600 5.74 -30.64 -54.34
N LEU A 601 7.00 -30.57 -54.76
CA LEU A 601 8.11 -30.95 -53.88
C LEU A 601 8.26 -29.88 -52.79
N SER A 602 8.31 -30.30 -51.53
CA SER A 602 8.48 -29.38 -50.38
C SER A 602 9.90 -29.32 -49.85
N SER A 603 10.71 -30.38 -50.03
CA SER A 603 12.14 -30.38 -49.69
C SER A 603 12.92 -31.37 -50.56
N VAL A 604 14.22 -31.08 -50.73
CA VAL A 604 15.25 -32.01 -51.23
C VAL A 604 16.53 -31.72 -50.43
N SER A 605 17.19 -32.76 -49.94
CA SER A 605 18.47 -32.66 -49.23
C SER A 605 19.43 -33.79 -49.60
N LEU A 606 20.73 -33.52 -49.47
CA LEU A 606 21.78 -34.49 -49.76
C LEU A 606 22.97 -34.31 -48.80
N GLY A 607 23.66 -35.42 -48.49
CA GLY A 607 24.88 -35.43 -47.69
C GLY A 607 26.11 -35.03 -48.51
N VAL A 608 27.00 -34.23 -47.91
CA VAL A 608 28.25 -33.73 -48.49
C VAL A 608 29.34 -33.74 -47.42
N GLY A 609 30.57 -34.13 -47.78
CA GLY A 609 31.72 -34.10 -46.88
C GLY A 609 32.25 -32.67 -46.66
N ASP A 610 32.53 -32.32 -45.41
CA ASP A 610 33.15 -31.06 -44.99
C ASP A 610 34.42 -31.34 -44.15
N THR A 611 35.31 -30.35 -44.07
CA THR A 611 36.66 -30.46 -43.50
C THR A 611 36.82 -29.79 -42.13
N ASN A 612 35.85 -28.98 -41.68
CA ASN A 612 35.97 -28.17 -40.44
C ASN A 612 34.96 -28.51 -39.32
N SER A 613 34.05 -29.45 -39.53
CA SER A 613 33.03 -29.85 -38.54
C SER A 613 33.54 -30.95 -37.59
N GLY A 614 34.21 -30.55 -36.50
CA GLY A 614 34.80 -31.47 -35.50
C GLY A 614 33.80 -32.29 -34.65
N LEU A 615 32.60 -32.58 -35.14
CA LEU A 615 31.53 -33.29 -34.42
C LEU A 615 30.78 -34.29 -35.32
N SER A 616 30.87 -35.57 -34.94
CA SER A 616 30.01 -36.69 -35.36
C SER A 616 30.08 -37.17 -36.81
N LYS A 617 30.72 -38.34 -36.97
CA LYS A 617 30.79 -39.24 -38.15
C LYS A 617 31.66 -38.79 -39.34
N ILE A 618 32.66 -39.62 -39.59
CA ILE A 618 33.45 -39.70 -40.83
C ILE A 618 32.67 -40.56 -41.85
N PRO A 619 32.48 -40.13 -43.11
CA PRO A 619 31.80 -40.91 -44.13
C PRO A 619 32.81 -41.86 -44.81
N LEU A 620 32.95 -43.07 -44.26
CA LEU A 620 33.87 -44.11 -44.74
C LEU A 620 33.63 -44.52 -46.21
N ASP A 621 32.42 -44.29 -46.72
CA ASP A 621 31.98 -44.55 -48.09
C ASP A 621 32.54 -43.59 -49.16
N VAL A 622 33.34 -42.60 -48.78
CA VAL A 622 33.98 -41.65 -49.72
C VAL A 622 35.44 -42.06 -49.94
N GLU A 623 35.83 -42.31 -51.19
CA GLU A 623 37.22 -42.52 -51.58
C GLU A 623 38.06 -41.24 -51.45
N GLN A 624 39.32 -41.38 -51.03
CA GLN A 624 40.38 -40.39 -51.18
C GLN A 624 41.52 -41.02 -51.99
N CYS A 625 41.70 -40.53 -53.22
CA CYS A 625 42.66 -41.04 -54.19
C CYS A 625 43.99 -40.26 -54.15
N GLU A 626 45.11 -40.91 -54.48
CA GLU A 626 46.38 -40.21 -54.73
C GLU A 626 46.38 -39.55 -56.12
N CYS A 627 46.31 -38.21 -56.17
CA CYS A 627 46.17 -37.45 -57.42
C CYS A 627 47.51 -36.90 -57.97
N PRO A 628 47.81 -37.10 -59.27
CA PRO A 628 48.99 -36.49 -59.91
C PRO A 628 48.94 -34.96 -60.00
N TRP A 629 50.11 -34.33 -60.09
CA TRP A 629 50.29 -32.87 -60.20
C TRP A 629 49.42 -32.25 -61.31
N GLY A 630 48.58 -31.27 -60.93
CA GLY A 630 47.64 -30.58 -61.83
C GLY A 630 46.18 -31.04 -61.71
N TYR A 631 45.90 -32.02 -60.85
CA TYR A 631 44.57 -32.46 -60.45
C TYR A 631 44.39 -32.29 -58.93
N SER A 632 43.16 -32.06 -58.49
CA SER A 632 42.80 -31.90 -57.07
C SER A 632 41.35 -32.34 -56.84
N GLY A 633 41.00 -32.70 -55.61
CA GLY A 633 39.70 -33.31 -55.28
C GLY A 633 39.88 -34.63 -54.54
N THR A 634 38.79 -35.24 -54.07
CA THR A 634 38.87 -36.55 -53.39
C THR A 634 39.04 -37.69 -54.39
N SER A 635 38.47 -37.55 -55.59
CA SER A 635 38.52 -38.49 -56.72
C SER A 635 39.31 -37.94 -57.91
N CYS A 636 40.16 -36.93 -57.69
CA CYS A 636 40.96 -36.22 -58.70
C CYS A 636 40.14 -35.43 -59.75
N GLU A 637 38.95 -34.95 -59.37
CA GLU A 637 37.93 -34.42 -60.28
C GLU A 637 38.10 -32.95 -60.74
N VAL A 638 38.91 -32.14 -60.05
CA VAL A 638 39.09 -30.69 -60.35
C VAL A 638 40.40 -30.42 -61.08
N ARG A 639 40.35 -29.59 -62.13
CA ARG A 639 41.49 -29.25 -63.00
C ARG A 639 41.73 -27.73 -63.10
N ASN A 640 42.34 -27.18 -62.05
CA ASN A 640 42.91 -25.82 -61.94
C ASN A 640 41.91 -24.64 -61.71
N HIS A 641 42.43 -23.54 -61.13
CA HIS A 641 41.72 -22.39 -60.53
C HIS A 641 40.53 -21.80 -61.32
N PHE A 642 39.30 -21.87 -60.77
CA PHE A 642 38.51 -20.71 -60.27
C PHE A 642 37.11 -21.10 -59.72
N ARG A 643 36.53 -20.28 -58.82
CA ARG A 643 35.12 -20.22 -58.34
C ARG A 643 34.56 -21.31 -57.40
N VAL A 644 34.52 -20.99 -56.11
CA VAL A 644 33.32 -21.05 -55.24
C VAL A 644 33.37 -19.82 -54.31
N THR A 645 32.30 -19.02 -54.22
CA THR A 645 32.17 -17.90 -53.26
C THR A 645 30.77 -17.29 -53.31
N LEU A 646 30.12 -17.10 -52.15
CA LEU A 646 28.98 -16.16 -52.00
C LEU A 646 28.82 -15.64 -50.56
N SER A 647 29.75 -14.80 -50.12
CA SER A 647 29.62 -13.94 -48.93
C SER A 647 30.67 -12.80 -48.98
N GLY A 648 30.42 -11.68 -48.31
CA GLY A 648 31.39 -10.58 -48.25
C GLY A 648 30.89 -9.30 -47.58
N TYR A 649 31.37 -9.04 -46.35
CA TYR A 649 31.26 -7.77 -45.64
C TYR A 649 32.63 -7.43 -45.00
N CYS A 650 32.75 -6.32 -44.27
CA CYS A 650 33.90 -5.98 -43.42
C CYS A 650 33.52 -6.15 -41.94
N ILE A 651 34.52 -6.15 -41.05
CA ILE A 651 34.30 -6.10 -39.60
C ILE A 651 33.80 -4.71 -39.14
N PRO A 652 33.11 -4.60 -37.98
CA PRO A 652 32.59 -3.33 -37.47
C PRO A 652 33.66 -2.24 -37.32
N GLY A 653 33.26 -0.97 -37.48
CA GLY A 653 34.15 0.19 -37.50
C GLY A 653 34.84 0.48 -38.84
N PHE A 654 34.58 -0.33 -39.88
CA PHE A 654 35.18 -0.18 -41.21
C PHE A 654 34.16 -0.30 -42.36
N TYR A 655 34.18 0.67 -43.30
CA TYR A 655 33.31 0.73 -44.48
C TYR A 655 34.06 0.39 -45.79
N ARG A 656 33.32 0.10 -46.87
CA ARG A 656 33.89 -0.32 -48.18
C ARG A 656 33.77 0.78 -49.24
N VAL A 657 34.90 1.28 -49.72
CA VAL A 657 34.93 2.23 -50.84
C VAL A 657 35.05 1.50 -52.18
N GLY A 658 34.22 1.87 -53.16
CA GLY A 658 34.45 1.53 -54.59
C GLY A 658 33.68 0.35 -55.19
N GLY A 659 32.83 -0.36 -54.44
CA GLY A 659 31.76 -1.21 -55.01
C GLY A 659 32.16 -2.47 -55.79
N ILE A 660 33.40 -2.98 -55.68
CA ILE A 660 33.85 -4.21 -56.34
C ILE A 660 33.81 -5.39 -55.35
N LEU A 661 33.02 -6.44 -55.66
CA LEU A 661 32.71 -7.54 -54.72
C LEU A 661 33.87 -8.51 -54.39
N PHE A 662 35.01 -8.44 -55.07
CA PHE A 662 36.18 -9.29 -54.77
C PHE A 662 37.46 -8.45 -54.74
N GLY A 663 38.20 -8.54 -53.62
CA GLY A 663 39.50 -7.87 -53.45
C GLY A 663 39.45 -6.39 -53.03
N GLY A 664 38.27 -5.83 -52.73
CA GLY A 664 38.15 -4.44 -52.25
C GLY A 664 38.63 -4.27 -50.80
N ASN A 665 39.31 -3.16 -50.52
CA ASN A 665 39.77 -2.78 -49.19
C ASN A 665 38.62 -2.26 -48.29
N CYS A 666 38.79 -2.37 -46.97
CA CYS A 666 37.96 -1.72 -45.96
C CYS A 666 38.75 -0.50 -45.42
N LEU A 667 38.07 0.63 -45.15
CA LEU A 667 38.65 1.84 -44.52
C LEU A 667 37.92 2.15 -43.22
N GLN A 668 38.62 2.74 -42.25
CA GLN A 668 38.08 2.99 -40.91
C GLN A 668 37.14 4.21 -40.91
N CYS A 669 36.16 4.22 -40.01
CA CYS A 669 35.34 5.39 -39.74
C CYS A 669 36.18 6.51 -39.07
N GLU A 670 36.23 7.70 -39.68
CA GLU A 670 36.88 8.89 -39.11
C GLU A 670 35.81 9.82 -38.53
N CYS A 671 35.61 9.74 -37.20
CA CYS A 671 34.51 10.39 -36.47
C CYS A 671 34.98 11.22 -35.26
N ASN A 672 36.26 11.62 -35.24
CA ASN A 672 36.89 12.47 -34.22
C ASN A 672 36.62 12.01 -32.76
N ASP A 673 36.58 10.68 -32.52
CA ASP A 673 36.21 10.03 -31.24
C ASP A 673 34.85 10.45 -30.63
N HIS A 674 34.03 11.22 -31.34
CA HIS A 674 32.67 11.61 -30.95
C HIS A 674 31.58 10.59 -31.38
N ALA A 675 31.92 9.61 -32.23
CA ALA A 675 31.10 8.45 -32.56
C ALA A 675 31.99 7.25 -32.96
N ALA A 676 31.50 6.02 -32.78
CA ALA A 676 32.29 4.79 -33.01
C ALA A 676 31.88 3.98 -34.26
N GLU A 677 30.76 4.34 -34.90
CA GLU A 677 30.21 3.63 -36.07
C GLU A 677 29.83 4.64 -37.17
N CYS A 678 30.01 4.24 -38.43
CA CYS A 678 29.67 5.02 -39.62
C CYS A 678 28.94 4.17 -40.66
N ASP A 679 28.27 4.83 -41.59
CA ASP A 679 27.46 4.20 -42.64
C ASP A 679 28.31 3.62 -43.80
N ILE A 680 27.65 3.14 -44.86
CA ILE A 680 28.33 2.58 -46.05
C ILE A 680 29.08 3.63 -46.89
N ASN A 681 28.85 4.92 -46.66
CA ASN A 681 29.51 6.05 -47.34
C ASN A 681 30.63 6.67 -46.49
N GLY A 682 30.62 6.42 -45.17
CA GLY A 682 31.58 6.92 -44.20
C GLY A 682 31.04 8.00 -43.25
N GLU A 683 29.73 8.31 -43.28
CA GLU A 683 29.14 9.32 -42.40
C GLU A 683 28.85 8.75 -41.00
N CYS A 684 29.20 9.52 -39.97
CA CYS A 684 29.24 9.08 -38.58
C CYS A 684 27.87 9.08 -37.91
N LEU A 685 27.53 7.98 -37.23
CA LEU A 685 26.20 7.73 -36.69
C LEU A 685 26.13 8.04 -35.19
N GLY A 686 25.52 9.19 -34.84
CA GLY A 686 25.16 9.53 -33.46
C GLY A 686 26.20 10.30 -32.65
N CYS A 687 26.66 11.44 -33.17
CA CYS A 687 27.66 12.32 -32.56
C CYS A 687 27.37 12.72 -31.09
N ALA A 688 28.38 12.59 -30.23
CA ALA A 688 28.35 12.94 -28.81
C ALA A 688 28.91 14.36 -28.52
N HIS A 689 28.99 14.72 -27.23
CA HIS A 689 29.67 15.95 -26.72
C HIS A 689 29.17 17.29 -27.30
N ASN A 690 27.88 17.37 -27.66
CA ASN A 690 27.24 18.54 -28.30
C ASN A 690 27.79 18.89 -29.71
N THR A 691 28.40 17.92 -30.39
CA THR A 691 28.86 18.05 -31.78
C THR A 691 27.77 17.63 -32.78
N THR A 692 28.00 17.92 -34.06
CA THR A 692 27.16 17.63 -35.23
C THR A 692 28.00 17.71 -36.50
N GLY A 693 27.42 17.44 -37.67
CA GLY A 693 28.13 17.30 -38.94
C GLY A 693 28.45 15.83 -39.29
N PRO A 694 28.77 15.53 -40.56
CA PRO A 694 28.92 14.15 -41.05
C PRO A 694 30.11 13.40 -40.43
N HIS A 695 31.09 14.13 -39.86
CA HIS A 695 32.23 13.57 -39.12
C HIS A 695 32.26 14.04 -37.65
N CYS A 696 31.12 14.48 -37.12
CA CYS A 696 30.97 15.03 -35.77
C CYS A 696 31.89 16.25 -35.50
N ASP A 697 32.15 17.04 -36.54
CA ASP A 697 33.20 18.04 -36.67
C ASP A 697 32.77 19.48 -36.29
N GLN A 698 31.52 19.71 -35.84
CA GLN A 698 30.95 21.05 -35.67
C GLN A 698 30.14 21.17 -34.36
N CYS A 699 30.20 22.31 -33.67
CA CYS A 699 29.38 22.52 -32.46
C CYS A 699 27.90 22.80 -32.77
N LEU A 700 26.99 22.28 -31.93
CA LEU A 700 25.55 22.54 -32.03
C LEU A 700 25.18 24.03 -31.80
N PRO A 701 24.12 24.55 -32.46
CA PRO A 701 23.73 25.96 -32.34
C PRO A 701 23.47 26.42 -30.89
N GLY A 702 24.10 27.54 -30.52
CA GLY A 702 24.07 28.07 -29.15
C GLY A 702 25.25 27.62 -28.28
N PHE A 703 26.11 26.75 -28.81
CA PHE A 703 27.42 26.41 -28.28
C PHE A 703 28.52 26.90 -29.24
N TYR A 704 29.75 27.08 -28.75
CA TYR A 704 30.92 27.54 -29.48
C TYR A 704 32.18 26.82 -28.97
N GLY A 705 33.15 26.61 -29.85
CA GLY A 705 34.37 25.85 -29.57
C GLY A 705 34.90 25.22 -30.86
N ASP A 706 35.74 24.19 -30.73
CA ASP A 706 36.34 23.46 -31.85
C ASP A 706 36.16 21.96 -31.62
N ALA A 707 35.35 21.33 -32.46
CA ALA A 707 34.86 19.94 -32.32
C ALA A 707 35.77 18.91 -33.00
N SER A 708 37.04 19.26 -33.24
CA SER A 708 38.01 18.40 -33.94
C SER A 708 39.09 17.78 -33.04
N GLU A 709 39.13 18.13 -31.74
CA GLU A 709 40.12 17.62 -30.78
C GLU A 709 39.65 16.33 -30.07
N GLY A 710 38.36 16.00 -30.11
CA GLY A 710 37.82 14.70 -29.69
C GLY A 710 37.49 14.57 -28.20
N THR A 711 37.16 15.67 -27.51
CA THR A 711 36.99 15.69 -26.05
C THR A 711 35.58 16.12 -25.59
N PRO A 712 35.16 15.79 -24.35
CA PRO A 712 33.80 16.12 -23.87
C PRO A 712 33.48 17.62 -23.73
N ASP A 713 34.49 18.49 -23.65
CA ASP A 713 34.36 19.92 -23.36
C ASP A 713 34.55 20.84 -24.60
N ASP A 714 34.65 20.24 -25.79
CA ASP A 714 34.97 20.88 -27.07
C ASP A 714 33.95 21.95 -27.51
N CYS A 715 32.71 21.91 -27.00
CA CYS A 715 31.61 22.82 -27.38
C CYS A 715 30.89 23.42 -26.16
N GLN A 716 31.06 24.73 -25.92
CA GLN A 716 30.68 25.42 -24.68
C GLN A 716 29.60 26.50 -24.90
N ARG A 717 28.82 26.87 -23.86
CA ARG A 717 27.64 27.77 -24.00
C ARG A 717 27.96 29.25 -23.73
N CYS A 718 27.41 30.16 -24.56
CA CYS A 718 27.57 31.63 -24.42
C CYS A 718 26.78 32.28 -23.26
N SER A 719 27.13 33.50 -22.81
CA SER A 719 26.39 34.30 -21.80
C SER A 719 26.76 35.81 -21.75
N CYS A 720 25.95 36.62 -21.03
CA CYS A 720 26.20 37.99 -20.46
C CYS A 720 25.68 39.26 -21.27
N PRO A 721 25.49 40.48 -20.66
CA PRO A 721 24.22 41.29 -20.68
C PRO A 721 24.34 42.78 -21.17
N LEU A 722 23.36 43.73 -21.08
CA LEU A 722 22.96 44.57 -19.91
C LEU A 722 21.83 45.65 -20.18
N THR A 723 21.09 46.00 -19.11
CA THR A 723 20.40 47.28 -18.69
C THR A 723 19.88 48.38 -19.66
N LEU A 724 18.61 48.84 -19.48
CA LEU A 724 18.21 50.24 -19.17
C LEU A 724 16.71 50.41 -18.77
N GLU A 725 16.24 51.65 -18.54
CA GLU A 725 15.05 52.02 -17.72
C GLU A 725 13.73 52.34 -18.45
N SER A 726 12.56 52.01 -17.84
CA SER A 726 11.29 52.77 -18.00
C SER A 726 10.18 52.46 -16.94
N ASN A 727 9.72 53.50 -16.19
CA ASN A 727 8.34 53.74 -15.62
C ASN A 727 7.86 53.24 -14.19
N ASN A 728 8.25 53.93 -13.09
CA ASN A 728 7.49 54.84 -12.12
C ASN A 728 5.98 54.63 -11.70
N VAL A 729 5.36 55.04 -10.55
CA VAL A 729 5.65 55.76 -9.22
C VAL A 729 4.55 55.53 -8.09
N VAL A 730 4.40 56.37 -7.02
CA VAL A 730 3.98 56.03 -5.61
C VAL A 730 3.31 57.19 -4.73
N SER A 731 2.62 56.88 -3.58
CA SER A 731 2.25 57.72 -2.36
C SER A 731 1.04 58.73 -2.36
N CYS A 732 0.46 59.38 -1.29
CA CYS A 732 0.26 59.29 0.23
C CYS A 732 -0.60 60.54 0.77
N HIS A 733 -1.05 60.83 2.04
CA HIS A 733 -1.51 60.12 3.29
C HIS A 733 -1.85 61.07 4.54
N LEU A 734 -3.06 60.99 5.18
CA LEU A 734 -3.50 61.33 6.62
C LEU A 734 -3.71 62.76 7.31
N LEU A 735 -4.71 62.86 8.26
CA LEU A 735 -4.91 63.58 9.62
C LEU A 735 -4.77 65.17 9.86
N VAL A 736 -5.14 65.95 10.95
CA VAL A 736 -5.97 65.93 12.26
C VAL A 736 -6.20 67.36 12.96
N SER A 737 -7.00 67.49 14.06
CA SER A 737 -7.37 68.71 14.93
C SER A 737 -7.25 68.44 16.50
N PRO A 738 -7.89 69.08 17.56
CA PRO A 738 -8.70 70.33 17.85
C PRO A 738 -8.49 71.07 19.28
N LEU A 739 -9.45 71.92 19.78
CA LEU A 739 -9.89 72.23 21.20
C LEU A 739 -9.57 73.57 22.01
N ALA A 740 -10.08 73.72 23.27
CA ALA A 740 -10.93 74.85 23.81
C ALA A 740 -10.78 75.27 25.33
N CYS A 741 -11.77 75.95 25.97
CA CYS A 741 -11.81 76.37 27.41
C CYS A 741 -13.23 76.76 27.96
N ASP A 742 -13.45 76.76 29.29
CA ASP A 742 -14.70 76.30 29.96
C ASP A 742 -15.06 77.16 31.24
N CYS A 743 -16.30 77.70 31.49
CA CYS A 743 -16.76 78.87 32.37
C CYS A 743 -17.33 78.79 33.88
N ALA A 744 -18.45 78.14 34.27
CA ALA A 744 -19.12 78.05 35.62
C ALA A 744 -19.37 76.61 36.18
N HIS A 745 -20.58 75.98 36.14
CA HIS A 745 -20.64 74.52 35.79
C HIS A 745 -20.30 74.31 34.31
N THR A 746 -20.05 75.42 33.63
CA THR A 746 -19.18 75.59 32.48
C THR A 746 -17.67 75.38 32.79
N HIS A 747 -17.15 75.46 34.04
CA HIS A 747 -15.77 75.14 34.54
C HIS A 747 -14.58 76.19 34.65
N GLY A 748 -14.73 77.54 34.71
CA GLY A 748 -13.61 78.53 34.80
C GLY A 748 -13.69 79.90 34.04
N ASN A 749 -13.64 79.89 32.70
CA ASN A 749 -13.80 80.91 31.62
C ASN A 749 -15.01 81.88 31.73
N CYS A 750 -15.22 82.55 32.86
CA CYS A 750 -15.94 83.83 32.84
C CYS A 750 -15.30 84.80 31.83
N ASN A 751 -16.03 85.82 31.38
CA ASN A 751 -15.40 86.88 30.58
C ASN A 751 -14.32 87.53 31.44
N ALA A 752 -13.06 87.42 31.00
CA ALA A 752 -11.87 87.78 31.76
C ALA A 752 -11.77 89.26 32.19
N HIS A 753 -12.69 90.12 31.76
CA HIS A 753 -12.84 91.50 32.25
C HIS A 753 -14.23 91.88 32.78
N THR A 754 -15.33 91.22 32.38
CA THR A 754 -16.68 91.55 32.93
C THR A 754 -17.10 90.68 34.11
N GLY A 755 -16.51 89.49 34.29
CA GLY A 755 -16.83 88.59 35.41
C GLY A 755 -18.20 87.92 35.33
N GLU A 756 -19.00 88.21 34.31
CA GLU A 756 -20.14 87.38 33.95
C GLU A 756 -19.64 85.97 33.63
N CYS A 757 -20.37 84.97 34.11
CA CYS A 757 -20.40 83.69 33.41
C CYS A 757 -20.78 84.03 31.97
N ILE A 758 -19.93 83.69 31.00
CA ILE A 758 -20.37 83.68 29.60
C ILE A 758 -21.43 82.60 29.56
N CYS A 759 -22.70 82.99 29.63
CA CYS A 759 -23.78 82.01 29.57
C CYS A 759 -23.64 81.31 28.22
N PRO A 760 -23.34 80.00 28.24
CA PRO A 760 -23.03 79.29 27.03
C PRO A 760 -24.23 79.34 26.06
N PRO A 761 -24.00 79.24 24.75
CA PRO A 761 -25.03 79.49 23.76
C PRO A 761 -26.33 78.75 24.07
N HIS A 762 -27.44 79.48 23.92
CA HIS A 762 -28.80 78.94 24.00
C HIS A 762 -29.27 78.47 25.39
N THR A 763 -28.60 78.90 26.46
CA THR A 763 -29.22 78.91 27.81
C THR A 763 -29.97 80.20 28.09
N LEU A 764 -31.13 80.08 28.73
CA LEU A 764 -31.89 81.18 29.31
C LEU A 764 -31.70 81.23 30.84
N GLY A 765 -32.04 82.37 31.44
CA GLY A 765 -31.95 82.60 32.89
C GLY A 765 -30.67 83.30 33.36
N LEU A 766 -30.67 83.78 34.60
CA LEU A 766 -29.62 84.68 35.16
C LEU A 766 -28.38 83.93 35.70
N LYS A 767 -28.41 82.61 35.65
CA LYS A 767 -27.34 81.67 36.00
C LYS A 767 -27.16 80.60 34.91
N CYS A 768 -27.70 80.87 33.71
CA CYS A 768 -27.66 79.97 32.56
C CYS A 768 -28.42 78.65 32.82
N GLU A 769 -29.60 78.71 33.48
CA GLU A 769 -30.31 77.58 34.11
C GLU A 769 -31.41 76.88 33.27
N GLU A 770 -31.86 77.47 32.16
CA GLU A 770 -32.93 76.92 31.28
C GLU A 770 -32.48 76.86 29.81
N CYS A 771 -33.27 76.25 28.92
CA CYS A 771 -32.95 76.09 27.50
C CYS A 771 -33.79 76.98 26.59
N GLU A 772 -33.19 77.55 25.54
CA GLU A 772 -33.93 78.13 24.42
C GLU A 772 -34.71 77.06 23.63
N GLU A 773 -35.76 77.46 22.92
CA GLU A 773 -36.49 76.55 22.03
C GLU A 773 -35.57 75.99 20.93
N GLY A 774 -35.70 74.70 20.62
CA GLY A 774 -34.77 73.96 19.77
C GLY A 774 -33.50 73.47 20.48
N HIS A 775 -33.41 73.57 21.81
CA HIS A 775 -32.24 73.20 22.61
C HIS A 775 -32.62 72.26 23.78
N TRP A 776 -31.63 71.55 24.32
CA TRP A 776 -31.83 70.49 25.34
C TRP A 776 -30.57 70.24 26.19
N GLY A 777 -30.69 69.32 27.16
CA GLY A 777 -29.53 68.68 27.77
C GLY A 777 -28.68 69.66 28.56
N HIS A 778 -29.37 70.41 29.41
CA HIS A 778 -28.84 71.50 30.25
C HIS A 778 -27.48 71.12 30.83
N ASP A 779 -26.45 71.73 30.25
CA ASP A 779 -25.07 71.58 30.66
C ASP A 779 -24.52 72.97 30.91
N GLY A 780 -23.73 73.08 31.97
CA GLY A 780 -23.12 74.34 32.31
C GLY A 780 -22.13 74.79 31.25
N VAL A 781 -21.39 73.88 30.57
CA VAL A 781 -20.24 74.15 29.64
C VAL A 781 -20.65 74.60 28.26
N SER A 782 -21.46 73.77 27.64
CA SER A 782 -21.87 73.93 26.26
C SER A 782 -23.28 74.49 26.14
N GLY A 783 -23.89 74.78 27.29
CA GLY A 783 -25.24 75.31 27.41
C GLY A 783 -26.28 74.24 27.17
N CYS A 784 -27.48 74.69 26.84
CA CYS A 784 -28.43 73.80 26.23
C CYS A 784 -28.00 73.57 24.79
N LYS A 785 -27.54 72.35 24.52
CA LYS A 785 -27.05 71.95 23.21
C LYS A 785 -28.18 72.11 22.22
N ALA A 786 -27.88 72.65 21.04
CA ALA A 786 -28.84 72.66 19.95
C ALA A 786 -29.29 71.22 19.67
N CYS A 787 -30.59 70.98 19.76
CA CYS A 787 -31.21 69.78 19.22
C CYS A 787 -30.72 69.62 17.78
N ASN A 788 -30.74 70.72 17.02
CA ASN A 788 -30.26 70.79 15.64
C ASN A 788 -30.84 69.63 14.81
N CYS A 789 -32.14 69.37 15.04
CA CYS A 789 -32.85 68.27 14.40
C CYS A 789 -32.83 68.47 12.89
N SER A 790 -32.46 67.43 12.16
CA SER A 790 -32.45 67.44 10.71
C SER A 790 -33.81 67.85 10.15
N ALA A 791 -33.86 68.94 9.38
CA ALA A 791 -35.10 69.38 8.72
C ALA A 791 -35.64 68.35 7.70
N ALA A 792 -34.76 67.48 7.18
CA ALA A 792 -35.14 66.36 6.32
C ALA A 792 -35.66 65.17 7.14
N GLY A 793 -34.91 64.76 8.18
CA GLY A 793 -35.13 63.51 8.91
C GLY A 793 -36.00 63.60 10.17
N SER A 794 -36.26 64.80 10.70
CA SER A 794 -37.09 65.02 11.89
C SER A 794 -38.44 65.65 11.58
N SER A 795 -39.45 65.37 12.41
CA SER A 795 -40.76 66.03 12.36
C SER A 795 -40.85 67.31 13.20
N SER A 796 -39.77 67.70 13.90
CA SER A 796 -39.75 68.81 14.86
C SER A 796 -38.34 69.41 14.96
N SER A 797 -38.23 70.71 15.23
CA SER A 797 -36.97 71.37 15.63
C SER A 797 -36.63 71.15 17.11
N GLN A 798 -37.66 71.03 17.96
CA GLN A 798 -37.51 70.68 19.38
C GLN A 798 -37.36 69.16 19.53
N CYS A 799 -36.37 68.78 20.34
CA CYS A 799 -36.09 67.41 20.78
C CYS A 799 -36.47 67.22 22.26
N ASP A 800 -36.40 65.99 22.77
CA ASP A 800 -36.62 65.71 24.18
C ASP A 800 -35.61 66.44 25.08
N LEU A 801 -36.12 67.08 26.15
CA LEU A 801 -35.34 68.02 26.96
C LEU A 801 -34.23 67.37 27.80
N GLN A 802 -34.37 66.09 28.15
CA GLN A 802 -33.41 65.37 29.00
C GLN A 802 -32.49 64.44 28.20
N SER A 803 -33.04 63.69 27.24
CA SER A 803 -32.29 62.73 26.42
C SER A 803 -31.74 63.32 25.12
N GLY A 804 -32.31 64.42 24.63
CA GLY A 804 -31.88 65.09 23.39
C GLY A 804 -32.38 64.47 22.10
N GLN A 805 -33.19 63.40 22.18
CA GLN A 805 -33.65 62.69 21.01
C GLN A 805 -34.66 63.53 20.21
N CYS A 806 -34.27 63.90 18.98
CA CYS A 806 -35.16 64.48 17.99
C CYS A 806 -36.21 63.45 17.53
N ARG A 807 -37.42 63.93 17.21
CA ARG A 807 -38.51 63.04 16.76
C ARG A 807 -38.33 62.68 15.29
N CYS A 808 -37.78 61.50 15.01
CA CYS A 808 -37.43 61.10 13.64
C CYS A 808 -38.64 60.68 12.80
N ARG A 809 -38.55 60.92 11.50
CA ARG A 809 -39.45 60.37 10.47
C ARG A 809 -39.07 58.92 10.20
N GLN A 810 -39.97 58.17 9.56
CA GLN A 810 -39.67 56.80 9.12
C GLN A 810 -38.42 56.79 8.22
N HIS A 811 -37.58 55.76 8.38
CA HIS A 811 -36.30 55.58 7.70
C HIS A 811 -35.14 56.53 8.13
N PHE A 812 -35.33 57.36 9.16
CA PHE A 812 -34.28 58.18 9.77
C PHE A 812 -34.01 57.76 11.22
N SER A 813 -32.77 57.93 11.69
CA SER A 813 -32.35 57.60 13.06
C SER A 813 -31.19 58.48 13.55
N GLY A 814 -30.68 58.19 14.74
CA GLY A 814 -29.68 59.00 15.44
C GLY A 814 -30.29 60.14 16.24
N LEU A 815 -29.51 60.71 17.15
CA LEU A 815 -29.98 61.68 18.14
C LEU A 815 -30.64 62.92 17.49
N ARG A 816 -30.14 63.34 16.31
CA ARG A 816 -30.65 64.49 15.56
C ARG A 816 -31.52 64.13 14.36
N CYS A 817 -31.77 62.84 14.12
CA CYS A 817 -32.34 62.34 12.87
C CYS A 817 -31.51 62.73 11.64
N ASP A 818 -30.21 62.91 11.84
CA ASP A 818 -29.16 63.30 10.89
C ASP A 818 -28.54 62.09 10.18
N ARG A 819 -29.10 60.89 10.40
CA ARG A 819 -28.68 59.62 9.81
C ARG A 819 -29.89 58.85 9.34
N CYS A 820 -29.67 57.86 8.49
CA CYS A 820 -30.71 56.90 8.12
C CYS A 820 -30.95 55.87 9.24
N ALA A 821 -32.09 55.19 9.20
CA ALA A 821 -32.36 54.03 10.06
C ALA A 821 -31.58 52.80 9.59
N LEU A 822 -31.48 51.78 10.45
CA LEU A 822 -30.89 50.49 10.07
C LEU A 822 -31.62 49.92 8.84
N GLY A 823 -30.86 49.44 7.86
CA GLY A 823 -31.39 49.05 6.55
C GLY A 823 -31.46 50.18 5.51
N TYR A 824 -31.04 51.42 5.81
CA TYR A 824 -31.10 52.57 4.90
C TYR A 824 -29.78 53.36 4.84
N LYS A 825 -29.52 54.02 3.70
CA LYS A 825 -28.28 54.73 3.31
C LYS A 825 -28.57 56.08 2.61
N ASN A 826 -27.55 56.90 2.38
CA ASN A 826 -27.61 58.16 1.61
C ASN A 826 -28.44 59.31 2.22
N PHE A 827 -28.27 59.60 3.52
CA PHE A 827 -28.83 60.82 4.12
C PHE A 827 -28.42 62.08 3.31
N PRO A 828 -29.32 63.02 2.98
CA PRO A 828 -30.69 63.19 3.51
C PRO A 828 -31.81 62.41 2.81
N GLU A 829 -31.56 61.72 1.68
CA GLU A 829 -32.55 60.91 0.97
C GLU A 829 -32.36 59.42 1.27
N CYS A 830 -32.84 59.00 2.44
CA CYS A 830 -32.62 57.66 2.98
C CYS A 830 -33.23 56.57 2.09
N THR A 831 -32.38 55.91 1.31
CA THR A 831 -32.69 54.82 0.35
C THR A 831 -32.35 53.47 0.97
N ALA A 832 -33.03 52.39 0.58
CA ALA A 832 -32.81 51.07 1.17
C ALA A 832 -31.40 50.52 0.87
N CYS A 833 -30.78 49.85 1.84
CA CYS A 833 -29.48 49.19 1.69
C CYS A 833 -29.55 48.06 0.65
N ASN A 834 -30.65 47.28 0.65
CA ASN A 834 -30.88 46.06 -0.13
C ASN A 834 -29.82 44.96 0.10
N CYS A 835 -29.47 44.74 1.38
CA CYS A 835 -28.63 43.64 1.81
C CYS A 835 -29.47 42.39 2.10
N SER A 836 -29.05 41.23 1.59
CA SER A 836 -29.64 39.93 1.92
C SER A 836 -29.34 39.54 3.38
N PRO A 837 -30.35 39.14 4.17
CA PRO A 837 -30.13 38.69 5.55
C PRO A 837 -29.46 37.32 5.62
N ASP A 838 -29.56 36.48 4.59
CA ASP A 838 -28.89 35.17 4.55
C ASP A 838 -27.37 35.30 4.48
N GLY A 839 -26.90 36.28 3.70
CA GLY A 839 -25.49 36.47 3.38
C GLY A 839 -24.77 37.63 4.07
N THR A 840 -25.49 38.52 4.77
CA THR A 840 -24.87 39.58 5.58
C THR A 840 -24.47 39.04 6.97
N ARG A 841 -23.38 39.55 7.56
CA ARG A 841 -22.94 39.14 8.90
C ARG A 841 -23.94 39.62 9.96
N GLU A 842 -24.30 38.73 10.88
CA GLU A 842 -25.38 38.93 11.88
C GLU A 842 -25.23 40.23 12.68
N GLU A 843 -24.01 40.65 13.00
CA GLU A 843 -23.71 41.89 13.74
C GLU A 843 -24.17 43.19 13.03
N PHE A 844 -24.55 43.12 11.74
CA PHE A 844 -25.12 44.23 10.97
C PHE A 844 -26.61 44.04 10.65
N CYS A 845 -27.24 42.97 11.11
CA CYS A 845 -28.66 42.65 10.86
C CYS A 845 -29.49 42.78 12.14
N ASP A 846 -30.72 43.27 12.01
CA ASP A 846 -31.73 43.13 13.07
C ASP A 846 -32.64 41.92 12.73
N PRO A 847 -32.54 40.80 13.47
CA PRO A 847 -33.31 39.59 13.19
C PRO A 847 -34.80 39.72 13.56
N ALA A 848 -35.21 40.74 14.32
CA ALA A 848 -36.61 41.03 14.61
C ALA A 848 -37.27 41.92 13.54
N LEU A 849 -36.48 42.72 12.83
CA LEU A 849 -36.94 43.58 11.73
C LEU A 849 -36.66 43.01 10.32
N GLY A 850 -35.81 41.99 10.21
CA GLY A 850 -35.47 41.34 8.93
C GLY A 850 -34.65 42.22 7.97
N VAL A 851 -33.97 43.26 8.48
CA VAL A 851 -33.20 44.22 7.68
C VAL A 851 -31.76 44.31 8.15
N CYS A 852 -30.83 44.48 7.20
CA CYS A 852 -29.40 44.62 7.49
C CYS A 852 -28.84 45.95 7.01
N GLY A 853 -27.97 46.54 7.82
CA GLY A 853 -27.25 47.77 7.54
C GLY A 853 -26.14 47.59 6.50
N CYS A 854 -25.76 48.71 5.90
CA CYS A 854 -24.70 48.81 4.92
C CYS A 854 -23.82 50.03 5.22
N GLN A 855 -22.62 50.06 4.65
CA GLN A 855 -21.72 51.22 4.74
C GLN A 855 -22.25 52.37 3.87
N ASP A 856 -21.80 53.61 4.10
CA ASP A 856 -22.35 54.82 3.43
C ASP A 856 -22.29 54.77 1.90
N HIS A 857 -21.31 54.08 1.31
CA HIS A 857 -21.21 53.82 -0.14
C HIS A 857 -22.20 52.78 -0.68
N GLY A 858 -23.09 52.27 0.18
CA GLY A 858 -24.14 51.31 -0.14
C GLY A 858 -23.71 49.87 -0.31
N ARG A 859 -22.51 49.51 0.18
CA ARG A 859 -21.97 48.13 0.20
C ARG A 859 -22.34 47.41 1.50
N CYS A 860 -22.80 46.17 1.37
CA CYS A 860 -23.20 45.31 2.49
C CYS A 860 -22.01 44.55 3.11
N SER A 861 -22.12 44.17 4.39
CA SER A 861 -21.07 43.50 5.18
C SER A 861 -21.18 41.98 5.12
N CYS A 862 -20.76 41.37 4.01
CA CYS A 862 -21.02 39.96 3.72
C CYS A 862 -20.28 38.97 4.63
N LYS A 863 -20.88 37.78 4.82
CA LYS A 863 -20.24 36.59 5.41
C LYS A 863 -19.08 36.11 4.53
N GLU A 864 -18.23 35.24 5.07
CA GLU A 864 -16.92 34.93 4.48
C GLU A 864 -16.99 34.35 3.06
N ASN A 865 -17.95 33.46 2.79
CA ASN A 865 -18.10 32.81 1.48
C ASN A 865 -19.09 33.54 0.55
N VAL A 866 -19.51 34.76 0.90
CA VAL A 866 -20.58 35.50 0.21
C VAL A 866 -20.02 36.67 -0.60
N GLY A 867 -20.54 36.83 -1.83
CA GLY A 867 -20.20 37.84 -2.83
C GLY A 867 -21.37 38.80 -3.10
N GLY A 868 -21.40 39.40 -4.30
CA GLY A 868 -22.37 40.43 -4.65
C GLY A 868 -22.17 41.77 -3.92
N SER A 869 -22.89 42.81 -4.36
CA SER A 869 -22.97 44.09 -3.62
C SER A 869 -24.00 44.05 -2.49
N GLY A 870 -25.01 43.18 -2.60
CA GLY A 870 -26.08 42.98 -1.64
C GLY A 870 -25.84 41.81 -0.68
N CYS A 871 -24.71 41.09 -0.77
CA CYS A 871 -24.48 39.82 -0.07
C CYS A 871 -25.46 38.71 -0.47
N ASP A 872 -25.85 38.72 -1.74
CA ASP A 872 -26.93 37.98 -2.37
C ASP A 872 -26.44 36.81 -3.26
N GLU A 873 -25.12 36.69 -3.47
CA GLU A 873 -24.47 35.68 -4.31
C GLU A 873 -23.44 34.88 -3.50
N CYS A 874 -23.23 33.60 -3.80
CA CYS A 874 -22.08 32.85 -3.29
C CYS A 874 -20.79 33.21 -4.05
N ARG A 875 -19.62 33.07 -3.42
CA ARG A 875 -18.32 33.20 -4.13
C ARG A 875 -18.02 31.96 -4.95
N THR A 876 -17.21 32.11 -5.99
CA THR A 876 -16.73 30.99 -6.81
C THR A 876 -16.12 29.88 -5.96
N GLY A 877 -16.57 28.65 -6.19
CA GLY A 877 -16.21 27.48 -5.38
C GLY A 877 -17.01 27.32 -4.08
N THR A 878 -18.12 28.04 -3.91
CA THR A 878 -19.05 27.91 -2.78
C THR A 878 -20.50 28.00 -3.26
N PHE A 879 -21.42 27.32 -2.57
CA PHE A 879 -22.84 27.18 -2.95
C PHE A 879 -23.76 27.22 -1.71
N GLY A 880 -25.08 27.26 -1.93
CA GLY A 880 -26.06 27.06 -0.85
C GLY A 880 -26.19 28.22 0.13
N LEU A 881 -26.58 29.41 -0.36
CA LEU A 881 -26.72 30.61 0.49
C LEU A 881 -27.85 30.48 1.52
N THR A 882 -27.52 30.51 2.82
CA THR A 882 -28.49 30.47 3.92
C THR A 882 -28.05 31.24 5.17
N ALA A 883 -29.01 31.88 5.84
CA ALA A 883 -28.81 32.52 7.13
C ALA A 883 -28.22 31.58 8.19
N GLN A 884 -28.59 30.28 8.20
CA GLN A 884 -28.13 29.32 9.21
C GLN A 884 -26.65 28.91 9.05
N ASN A 885 -26.03 29.16 7.90
CA ASN A 885 -24.60 28.90 7.69
C ASN A 885 -23.78 30.10 8.19
N PRO A 886 -22.85 29.94 9.15
CA PRO A 886 -22.02 31.05 9.66
C PRO A 886 -21.18 31.72 8.57
N SER A 887 -20.70 30.95 7.58
CA SER A 887 -19.96 31.43 6.42
C SER A 887 -20.85 31.89 5.26
N GLY A 888 -22.16 31.64 5.36
CA GLY A 888 -23.21 32.01 4.40
C GLY A 888 -23.42 30.99 3.29
N CYS A 889 -22.34 30.58 2.62
CA CYS A 889 -22.31 29.51 1.63
C CYS A 889 -21.32 28.40 2.05
N SER A 890 -21.60 27.15 1.72
CA SER A 890 -20.68 26.01 1.95
C SER A 890 -19.69 25.87 0.78
N PRO A 891 -18.43 25.46 1.00
CA PRO A 891 -17.47 25.23 -0.07
C PRO A 891 -17.82 23.98 -0.88
N CYS A 892 -17.62 24.00 -2.20
CA CYS A 892 -17.82 22.82 -3.05
C CYS A 892 -17.00 21.63 -2.54
N PHE A 893 -17.63 20.46 -2.42
CA PHE A 893 -16.99 19.21 -2.03
C PHE A 893 -16.46 18.45 -3.26
N CYS A 894 -17.34 18.15 -4.23
CA CYS A 894 -17.01 17.53 -5.52
C CYS A 894 -16.00 16.35 -5.45
N SER A 895 -16.06 15.55 -4.37
CA SER A 895 -15.12 14.47 -4.05
C SER A 895 -13.62 14.86 -4.02
N GLY A 896 -13.31 16.16 -3.95
CA GLY A 896 -11.96 16.70 -4.10
C GLY A 896 -11.40 16.65 -5.52
N VAL A 897 -12.24 16.42 -6.53
CA VAL A 897 -11.89 16.32 -7.96
C VAL A 897 -12.05 17.66 -8.69
N SER A 898 -13.09 18.41 -8.35
CA SER A 898 -13.38 19.75 -8.86
C SER A 898 -13.50 20.75 -7.71
N SER A 899 -13.50 22.04 -8.04
CA SER A 899 -13.79 23.14 -7.10
C SER A 899 -14.80 24.13 -7.68
N ALA A 900 -15.59 23.71 -8.66
CA ALA A 900 -16.67 24.48 -9.28
C ALA A 900 -17.99 23.69 -9.14
N CYS A 901 -18.99 24.32 -8.55
CA CYS A 901 -20.32 23.75 -8.32
C CYS A 901 -21.37 24.86 -8.14
N GLU A 902 -22.64 24.50 -8.33
CA GLU A 902 -23.82 25.34 -8.06
C GLU A 902 -24.82 24.62 -7.14
N GLU A 903 -25.83 25.32 -6.61
CA GLU A 903 -26.92 24.70 -5.81
C GLU A 903 -27.99 24.11 -6.74
N LEU A 904 -28.22 22.80 -6.67
CA LEU A 904 -29.16 22.09 -7.53
C LEU A 904 -30.61 22.30 -7.08
N GLY A 905 -31.36 23.10 -7.83
CA GLY A 905 -32.80 23.33 -7.64
C GLY A 905 -33.69 22.19 -8.15
N GLY A 906 -34.99 22.27 -7.85
CA GLY A 906 -36.02 21.32 -8.33
C GLY A 906 -36.20 20.04 -7.51
N LEU A 907 -35.32 19.81 -6.52
CA LEU A 907 -35.38 18.67 -5.63
C LEU A 907 -36.28 18.92 -4.40
N ILE A 908 -36.87 17.85 -3.86
CA ILE A 908 -37.72 17.83 -2.66
C ILE A 908 -37.10 16.92 -1.59
N ARG A 909 -37.19 17.32 -0.31
CA ARG A 909 -36.80 16.51 0.85
C ARG A 909 -37.87 15.47 1.16
N VAL A 910 -37.47 14.20 1.12
CA VAL A 910 -38.32 13.05 1.38
C VAL A 910 -37.67 12.19 2.46
N PRO A 911 -38.39 11.82 3.55
CA PRO A 911 -37.85 10.90 4.55
C PRO A 911 -37.76 9.48 3.97
N SER A 912 -36.62 8.80 4.18
CA SER A 912 -36.29 7.48 3.62
C SER A 912 -37.14 6.27 4.08
N ASP A 913 -38.32 6.50 4.67
CA ASP A 913 -39.18 5.45 5.23
C ASP A 913 -40.68 5.83 5.13
N LEU A 914 -41.14 6.14 3.90
CA LEU A 914 -42.54 6.48 3.59
C LEU A 914 -43.54 5.34 3.86
N GLN A 915 -43.07 4.09 3.88
CA GLN A 915 -43.85 2.90 4.23
C GLN A 915 -43.06 2.10 5.28
N GLY A 916 -43.22 2.50 6.55
CA GLY A 916 -42.36 2.11 7.67
C GLY A 916 -41.96 0.63 7.72
N THR A 917 -40.75 0.33 7.22
CA THR A 917 -40.01 -0.95 7.31
C THR A 917 -40.89 -2.21 7.41
N LEU A 918 -41.55 -2.60 6.32
CA LEU A 918 -42.52 -3.70 6.30
C LEU A 918 -42.02 -5.08 5.79
N GLU A 919 -40.79 -5.18 5.28
CA GLU A 919 -40.17 -6.46 4.93
C GLU A 919 -38.87 -6.72 5.70
N GLY A 920 -38.62 -7.99 6.05
CA GLY A 920 -37.50 -8.43 6.90
C GLY A 920 -37.80 -8.53 8.40
N VAL A 921 -39.00 -8.13 8.85
CA VAL A 921 -39.40 -8.16 10.27
C VAL A 921 -40.14 -9.45 10.61
N SER A 922 -39.54 -10.33 11.41
CA SER A 922 -40.27 -11.36 12.16
C SER A 922 -41.00 -10.71 13.34
N TYR A 923 -42.26 -11.09 13.54
CA TYR A 923 -43.29 -10.20 14.07
C TYR A 923 -43.57 -10.38 15.58
N SER A 924 -43.54 -9.29 16.36
CA SER A 924 -44.45 -9.06 17.51
C SER A 924 -44.30 -7.63 18.08
N ASP A 925 -45.23 -6.73 17.73
CA ASP A 925 -45.40 -5.37 18.26
C ASP A 925 -44.24 -4.35 18.10
N GLN A 926 -44.62 -3.07 18.07
CA GLN A 926 -43.78 -1.95 17.63
C GLN A 926 -42.74 -1.49 18.67
N GLU A 927 -41.56 -2.12 18.73
CA GLU A 927 -40.30 -1.47 19.17
C GLU A 927 -39.08 -2.42 19.08
N MET A 928 -37.90 -1.89 18.74
CA MET A 928 -36.65 -2.63 19.01
C MET A 928 -36.38 -2.57 20.51
N LEU A 929 -36.54 -3.70 21.20
CA LEU A 929 -36.53 -3.80 22.66
C LEU A 929 -35.24 -4.44 23.18
N LEU A 930 -34.42 -3.68 23.92
CA LEU A 930 -33.27 -4.19 24.65
C LEU A 930 -33.69 -4.41 26.11
N ASP A 931 -33.85 -5.67 26.52
CA ASP A 931 -34.14 -6.03 27.91
C ASP A 931 -32.87 -6.46 28.65
N ALA A 932 -32.56 -5.81 29.77
CA ALA A 932 -31.33 -6.07 30.52
C ALA A 932 -31.34 -7.43 31.25
N SER A 933 -32.49 -8.08 31.43
CA SER A 933 -32.57 -9.41 32.03
C SER A 933 -31.93 -10.48 31.14
N HIS A 934 -32.02 -10.34 29.81
CA HIS A 934 -31.31 -11.20 28.86
C HIS A 934 -29.78 -10.98 28.86
N LEU A 935 -29.31 -9.86 29.41
CA LEU A 935 -27.88 -9.55 29.59
C LEU A 935 -27.31 -10.02 30.95
N HIS A 936 -28.13 -10.58 31.85
CA HIS A 936 -27.68 -10.99 33.20
C HIS A 936 -26.64 -12.13 33.22
N SER A 937 -26.41 -12.82 32.09
CA SER A 937 -25.30 -13.77 31.93
C SER A 937 -23.91 -13.11 31.83
N LEU A 938 -23.84 -11.80 31.60
CA LEU A 938 -22.62 -11.07 31.22
C LEU A 938 -22.19 -9.99 32.24
N SER A 939 -22.45 -10.22 33.53
CA SER A 939 -22.06 -9.28 34.59
C SER A 939 -20.63 -8.75 34.46
N VAL A 940 -20.50 -7.44 34.70
CA VAL A 940 -19.34 -6.55 34.44
C VAL A 940 -18.97 -6.33 32.96
N LEU A 941 -19.58 -5.28 32.40
CA LEU A 941 -18.91 -4.18 31.72
C LEU A 941 -19.56 -2.87 32.20
N THR A 942 -18.80 -1.77 32.32
CA THR A 942 -19.32 -0.43 32.65
C THR A 942 -19.44 0.48 31.42
N ALA A 943 -19.30 -0.09 30.22
CA ALA A 943 -19.43 0.62 28.94
C ALA A 943 -20.92 0.74 28.53
N PRO A 944 -21.31 1.83 27.85
CA PRO A 944 -22.66 2.00 27.34
C PRO A 944 -22.96 1.12 26.12
N TYR A 945 -24.23 0.76 25.98
CA TYR A 945 -24.78 0.04 24.84
C TYR A 945 -25.21 1.01 23.74
N TYR A 946 -25.11 0.58 22.48
CA TYR A 946 -25.51 1.33 21.29
C TYR A 946 -26.39 0.48 20.36
N TRP A 947 -27.44 1.09 19.82
CA TRP A 947 -28.19 0.62 18.66
C TRP A 947 -27.37 0.87 17.39
N ARG A 948 -27.20 -0.15 16.52
CA ARG A 948 -26.69 0.03 15.16
C ARG A 948 -27.85 0.11 14.17
N LEU A 949 -27.82 1.09 13.27
CA LEU A 949 -28.87 1.23 12.27
C LEU A 949 -28.80 0.10 11.20
N PRO A 950 -29.95 -0.31 10.61
CA PRO A 950 -29.97 -1.29 9.53
C PRO A 950 -29.23 -0.84 8.27
N HIS A 951 -28.84 -1.80 7.43
CA HIS A 951 -28.07 -1.57 6.21
C HIS A 951 -28.68 -0.56 5.22
N LYS A 952 -29.99 -0.28 5.28
CA LYS A 952 -30.64 0.74 4.44
C LYS A 952 -30.08 2.17 4.63
N TYR A 953 -29.43 2.44 5.76
CA TYR A 953 -28.78 3.72 6.05
C TYR A 953 -27.28 3.77 5.67
N HIS A 954 -26.70 2.69 5.14
CA HIS A 954 -25.28 2.60 4.75
C HIS A 954 -25.04 3.02 3.29
N GLY A 955 -23.79 3.06 2.85
CA GLY A 955 -23.38 3.41 1.47
C GLY A 955 -23.45 4.92 1.19
N ASN A 956 -23.60 5.31 -0.08
CA ASN A 956 -23.70 6.73 -0.44
C ASN A 956 -24.98 7.37 0.13
N LYS A 957 -24.81 8.51 0.81
CA LYS A 957 -25.83 9.35 1.45
C LYS A 957 -25.56 10.86 1.23
N LEU A 958 -24.83 11.25 0.18
CA LEU A 958 -24.56 12.67 -0.14
C LEU A 958 -25.85 13.48 -0.31
N LEU A 959 -26.89 12.91 -0.94
CA LEU A 959 -28.21 13.53 -1.08
C LEU A 959 -28.96 13.78 0.25
N SER A 960 -28.45 13.26 1.38
CA SER A 960 -28.97 13.56 2.72
C SER A 960 -28.27 14.74 3.40
N TYR A 961 -27.17 15.27 2.86
CA TYR A 961 -26.57 16.52 3.36
C TYR A 961 -27.59 17.66 3.28
N GLY A 962 -27.66 18.49 4.32
CA GLY A 962 -28.70 19.53 4.48
C GLY A 962 -30.09 19.00 4.88
N GLY A 963 -30.27 17.68 5.01
CA GLY A 963 -31.49 17.06 5.57
C GLY A 963 -31.38 16.82 7.09
N ARG A 964 -32.31 16.03 7.65
CA ARG A 964 -32.26 15.56 9.04
C ARG A 964 -32.22 14.03 9.16
N LEU A 965 -31.60 13.56 10.23
CA LEU A 965 -31.81 12.22 10.78
C LEU A 965 -32.75 12.36 11.99
N SER A 966 -33.91 11.70 11.97
CA SER A 966 -34.86 11.72 13.10
C SER A 966 -35.11 10.33 13.66
N TYR A 967 -35.27 10.23 14.98
CA TYR A 967 -35.60 8.98 15.67
C TYR A 967 -36.30 9.24 17.01
N THR A 968 -37.07 8.26 17.50
CA THR A 968 -37.66 8.26 18.85
C THR A 968 -36.94 7.25 19.72
N LEU A 969 -36.56 7.67 20.94
CA LEU A 969 -35.77 6.89 21.89
C LEU A 969 -36.43 6.94 23.28
N ALA A 970 -36.41 5.81 24.00
CA ALA A 970 -36.84 5.71 25.39
C ALA A 970 -36.00 4.68 26.13
N PHE A 971 -35.78 4.87 27.43
CA PHE A 971 -35.09 3.89 28.29
C PHE A 971 -35.70 3.85 29.69
N SER A 972 -35.46 2.76 30.42
CA SER A 972 -35.73 2.62 31.85
C SER A 972 -34.44 2.19 32.55
N ALA A 973 -34.00 2.93 33.55
CA ALA A 973 -32.85 2.62 34.40
C ALA A 973 -33.18 2.82 35.88
N LEU A 974 -32.42 2.17 36.76
CA LEU A 974 -32.58 2.28 38.22
C LEU A 974 -32.39 3.73 38.71
N ASP A 975 -31.36 4.42 38.21
CA ASP A 975 -31.19 5.86 38.37
C ASP A 975 -31.00 6.49 36.99
N GLY A 976 -31.64 7.64 36.72
CA GLY A 976 -31.50 8.36 35.44
C GLY A 976 -30.16 9.08 35.24
N VAL A 977 -29.32 9.13 36.29
CA VAL A 977 -28.02 9.80 36.29
C VAL A 977 -26.90 8.76 36.41
N GLY A 978 -25.93 8.77 35.51
CA GLY A 978 -24.77 7.88 35.56
C GLY A 978 -23.67 8.29 34.58
N LEU A 979 -22.47 7.73 34.75
CA LEU A 979 -21.30 8.05 33.92
C LEU A 979 -21.57 7.81 32.42
N ALA A 980 -22.36 6.78 32.09
CA ALA A 980 -22.82 6.51 30.73
C ALA A 980 -23.42 7.76 30.04
N ASN A 981 -24.06 8.68 30.77
CA ASN A 981 -24.66 9.89 30.19
C ASN A 981 -23.61 10.84 29.56
N GLN A 982 -22.33 10.76 29.94
CA GLN A 982 -21.26 11.62 29.45
C GLN A 982 -20.65 11.16 28.11
N GLU A 983 -20.94 9.93 27.65
CA GLU A 983 -20.47 9.42 26.35
C GLU A 983 -21.38 9.87 25.19
N PRO A 984 -20.85 10.02 23.95
CA PRO A 984 -21.57 10.64 22.84
C PRO A 984 -22.83 9.88 22.42
N GLN A 985 -23.90 10.61 22.06
CA GLN A 985 -25.21 10.02 21.79
C GLN A 985 -25.32 9.40 20.39
N VAL A 986 -24.77 10.02 19.35
CA VAL A 986 -24.76 9.47 17.99
C VAL A 986 -23.36 9.55 17.41
N LEU A 987 -22.92 8.48 16.76
CA LEU A 987 -21.67 8.40 16.03
C LEU A 987 -21.92 7.86 14.63
N MET A 988 -21.22 8.41 13.64
CA MET A 988 -21.22 7.95 12.26
C MET A 988 -19.79 7.62 11.82
N ARG A 989 -19.62 6.51 11.09
CA ARG A 989 -18.35 6.16 10.44
C ARG A 989 -18.57 6.05 8.94
N GLY A 990 -17.66 6.62 8.15
CA GLY A 990 -17.73 6.54 6.68
C GLY A 990 -16.49 7.06 5.97
N GLY A 991 -16.50 6.92 4.64
CA GLY A 991 -15.45 7.32 3.70
C GLY A 991 -14.89 6.17 2.86
N HIS A 992 -14.31 6.51 1.70
CA HIS A 992 -13.64 5.55 0.82
C HIS A 992 -12.18 5.33 1.24
N LEU A 993 -11.31 6.32 1.01
CA LEU A 993 -9.87 6.23 1.30
C LEU A 993 -9.49 6.76 2.69
N ARG A 994 -10.34 7.58 3.31
CA ARG A 994 -10.18 8.07 4.69
C ARG A 994 -11.43 7.70 5.48
N ARG A 995 -11.37 6.67 6.33
CA ARG A 995 -12.51 6.29 7.19
C ARG A 995 -12.49 7.08 8.48
N LEU A 996 -13.32 8.10 8.57
CA LEU A 996 -13.44 8.97 9.75
C LEU A 996 -14.58 8.51 10.65
N VAL A 997 -14.47 8.80 11.95
CA VAL A 997 -15.54 8.65 12.93
C VAL A 997 -15.87 10.04 13.47
N ILE A 998 -17.12 10.45 13.30
CA ILE A 998 -17.65 11.73 13.77
C ILE A 998 -18.81 11.48 14.73
N TYR A 999 -19.04 12.41 15.64
CA TYR A 999 -20.07 12.29 16.66
C TYR A 999 -20.79 13.62 16.89
N THR A 1000 -21.96 13.57 17.54
CA THR A 1000 -22.65 14.79 18.00
C THR A 1000 -23.20 14.60 19.42
N GLU A 1001 -23.36 15.72 20.11
CA GLU A 1001 -23.72 15.80 21.53
C GLU A 1001 -25.17 16.27 21.65
N LEU A 1002 -25.96 15.49 22.37
CA LEU A 1002 -27.38 15.73 22.59
C LEU A 1002 -27.70 15.59 24.09
N PRO A 1003 -28.69 16.34 24.60
CA PRO A 1003 -29.13 16.18 25.98
C PRO A 1003 -29.71 14.78 26.17
N ALA A 1004 -29.27 14.09 27.22
CA ALA A 1004 -29.79 12.77 27.57
C ALA A 1004 -31.31 12.84 27.82
N PRO A 1005 -32.10 11.89 27.27
CA PRO A 1005 -33.55 11.86 27.47
C PRO A 1005 -33.93 11.59 28.93
N GLU A 1006 -35.17 11.87 29.30
CA GLU A 1006 -35.69 11.58 30.65
C GLU A 1006 -36.01 10.09 30.84
N ASN A 1007 -35.75 9.57 32.05
CA ASN A 1007 -35.95 8.16 32.39
C ASN A 1007 -37.44 7.77 32.28
N GLY A 1008 -37.76 6.78 31.45
CA GLY A 1008 -39.11 6.33 31.13
C GLY A 1008 -39.85 7.14 30.06
N VAL A 1009 -39.27 8.23 29.55
CA VAL A 1009 -39.94 9.14 28.60
C VAL A 1009 -39.53 8.84 27.15
N ARG A 1010 -40.50 8.95 26.22
CA ARG A 1010 -40.25 8.87 24.77
C ARG A 1010 -39.80 10.24 24.25
N THR A 1011 -38.52 10.37 23.92
CA THR A 1011 -37.94 11.61 23.37
C THR A 1011 -37.70 11.43 21.88
N ARG A 1012 -38.22 12.33 21.04
CA ARG A 1012 -37.89 12.40 19.61
C ARG A 1012 -36.74 13.38 19.41
N HIS A 1013 -35.67 12.91 18.78
CA HIS A 1013 -34.53 13.75 18.37
C HIS A 1013 -34.61 14.01 16.87
N GLU A 1014 -34.27 15.23 16.45
CA GLU A 1014 -33.96 15.58 15.06
C GLU A 1014 -32.52 16.10 15.02
N LEU A 1015 -31.68 15.51 14.18
CA LEU A 1015 -30.27 15.86 14.01
C LEU A 1015 -30.09 16.46 12.61
N PRO A 1016 -29.62 17.71 12.47
CA PRO A 1016 -29.26 18.24 11.16
C PRO A 1016 -28.03 17.51 10.60
N LEU A 1017 -28.08 17.18 9.31
CA LEU A 1017 -26.99 16.57 8.57
C LEU A 1017 -26.16 17.65 7.87
N THR A 1018 -25.60 18.55 8.70
CA THR A 1018 -24.63 19.59 8.32
C THR A 1018 -23.47 19.57 9.31
N GLU A 1019 -22.29 19.95 8.86
CA GLU A 1019 -21.04 19.73 9.58
C GLU A 1019 -20.93 20.51 10.91
N HIS A 1020 -21.62 21.64 11.02
CA HIS A 1020 -21.50 22.59 12.13
C HIS A 1020 -21.86 22.03 13.52
N THR A 1021 -22.64 20.94 13.58
CA THR A 1021 -23.09 20.30 14.84
C THR A 1021 -22.35 19.01 15.17
N TRP A 1022 -21.38 18.61 14.35
CA TRP A 1022 -20.63 17.36 14.51
C TRP A 1022 -19.17 17.65 14.87
N LYS A 1023 -18.59 16.75 15.67
CA LYS A 1023 -17.20 16.81 16.18
C LYS A 1023 -16.46 15.54 15.79
N TYR A 1024 -15.14 15.61 15.63
CA TYR A 1024 -14.32 14.42 15.36
C TYR A 1024 -14.19 13.56 16.63
N PHE A 1025 -14.45 12.25 16.52
CA PHE A 1025 -14.35 11.34 17.67
C PHE A 1025 -12.90 11.24 18.18
N ASN A 1026 -12.72 11.30 19.51
CA ASN A 1026 -11.44 11.44 20.21
C ASN A 1026 -10.64 12.74 19.91
N SER A 1027 -11.26 13.77 19.31
CA SER A 1027 -10.68 15.12 19.26
C SER A 1027 -10.68 15.78 20.64
N VAL A 1028 -9.69 16.64 20.89
CA VAL A 1028 -9.65 17.57 22.04
C VAL A 1028 -10.00 19.01 21.62
N SER A 1029 -10.24 19.24 20.33
CA SER A 1029 -10.81 20.49 19.83
C SER A 1029 -12.32 20.39 19.80
N ASP A 1030 -12.99 21.45 20.27
CA ASP A 1030 -14.45 21.63 20.23
C ASP A 1030 -14.92 22.19 18.87
N GLU A 1031 -13.99 22.39 17.94
CA GLU A 1031 -14.25 22.79 16.55
C GLU A 1031 -15.12 21.76 15.82
N ALA A 1032 -16.01 22.26 14.97
CA ALA A 1032 -16.86 21.45 14.10
C ALA A 1032 -16.03 20.66 13.06
N VAL A 1033 -16.60 19.56 12.57
CA VAL A 1033 -16.04 18.79 11.45
C VAL A 1033 -15.95 19.67 10.19
N SER A 1034 -14.91 19.50 9.38
CA SER A 1034 -14.80 20.22 8.11
C SER A 1034 -15.86 19.76 7.11
N HIS A 1035 -16.40 20.67 6.29
CA HIS A 1035 -17.40 20.34 5.26
C HIS A 1035 -16.95 19.16 4.37
N ALA A 1036 -15.67 19.17 3.96
CA ALA A 1036 -15.11 18.12 3.12
C ALA A 1036 -14.99 16.76 3.82
N ASP A 1037 -14.66 16.73 5.12
CA ASP A 1037 -14.62 15.48 5.90
C ASP A 1037 -16.03 14.96 6.22
N PHE A 1038 -16.99 15.85 6.49
CA PHE A 1038 -18.40 15.47 6.72
C PHE A 1038 -19.02 14.86 5.46
N MET A 1039 -18.85 15.52 4.31
CA MET A 1039 -19.28 15.01 3.01
C MET A 1039 -18.54 13.72 2.64
N SER A 1040 -17.24 13.60 2.97
CA SER A 1040 -16.51 12.34 2.81
C SER A 1040 -17.05 11.21 3.70
N VAL A 1041 -17.65 11.48 4.87
CA VAL A 1041 -18.33 10.44 5.67
C VAL A 1041 -19.65 10.02 5.01
N LEU A 1042 -20.41 10.98 4.47
CA LEU A 1042 -21.67 10.71 3.75
C LEU A 1042 -21.48 10.01 2.39
N SER A 1043 -20.33 10.16 1.72
CA SER A 1043 -20.10 9.52 0.41
C SER A 1043 -20.07 7.99 0.48
N ASN A 1044 -19.71 7.41 1.63
CA ASN A 1044 -19.68 5.97 1.85
C ASN A 1044 -19.82 5.62 3.34
N LEU A 1045 -21.05 5.59 3.84
CA LEU A 1045 -21.34 5.42 5.26
C LEU A 1045 -21.29 3.92 5.67
N GLU A 1046 -20.42 3.58 6.62
CA GLU A 1046 -20.16 2.21 7.10
C GLU A 1046 -21.10 1.79 8.25
N TYR A 1047 -21.42 2.73 9.14
CA TYR A 1047 -22.50 2.62 10.13
C TYR A 1047 -22.90 3.95 10.77
N ILE A 1048 -24.15 4.01 11.21
CA ILE A 1048 -24.62 4.94 12.24
C ILE A 1048 -24.90 4.12 13.51
N ILE A 1049 -24.42 4.60 14.66
CA ILE A 1049 -24.77 4.05 15.97
C ILE A 1049 -25.39 5.12 16.88
N ILE A 1050 -26.49 4.77 17.55
CA ILE A 1050 -27.24 5.63 18.47
C ILE A 1050 -27.22 4.98 19.85
N LYS A 1051 -26.83 5.73 20.86
CA LYS A 1051 -26.69 5.28 22.25
C LYS A 1051 -28.02 4.76 22.80
N ALA A 1052 -27.97 3.54 23.36
CA ALA A 1052 -29.11 2.83 23.93
C ALA A 1052 -29.18 2.95 25.46
N SER A 1053 -28.04 3.04 26.15
CA SER A 1053 -28.01 3.06 27.62
C SER A 1053 -27.74 4.45 28.21
N TYR A 1054 -28.54 4.79 29.22
CA TYR A 1054 -28.47 6.03 29.97
C TYR A 1054 -28.68 5.72 31.46
N GLY A 1055 -28.25 6.63 32.32
CA GLY A 1055 -28.31 6.48 33.78
C GLY A 1055 -27.33 5.43 34.31
N SER A 1056 -27.68 4.83 35.46
CA SER A 1056 -27.01 3.65 35.99
C SER A 1056 -28.01 2.52 36.26
N GLY A 1057 -27.61 1.28 35.95
CA GLY A 1057 -28.48 0.12 36.08
C GLY A 1057 -29.62 0.12 35.08
N LEU A 1058 -29.29 0.18 33.77
CA LEU A 1058 -30.27 0.03 32.69
C LEU A 1058 -31.10 -1.25 32.89
N GLN A 1059 -32.42 -1.10 32.84
CA GLN A 1059 -33.39 -2.19 32.85
C GLN A 1059 -33.88 -2.48 31.42
N GLN A 1060 -34.14 -1.43 30.64
CA GLN A 1060 -34.70 -1.54 29.31
C GLN A 1060 -34.32 -0.36 28.41
N SER A 1061 -34.16 -0.56 27.11
CA SER A 1061 -34.04 0.51 26.11
C SER A 1061 -34.88 0.21 24.88
N ARG A 1062 -35.35 1.25 24.19
CA ARG A 1062 -36.27 1.18 23.05
C ARG A 1062 -35.96 2.26 22.01
N ILE A 1063 -35.92 1.89 20.73
CA ILE A 1063 -35.81 2.83 19.60
C ILE A 1063 -36.88 2.55 18.54
N SER A 1064 -37.43 3.62 17.94
CA SER A 1064 -38.49 3.57 16.92
C SER A 1064 -38.51 4.82 16.04
N ASN A 1065 -39.33 4.82 14.98
CA ASN A 1065 -39.55 5.94 14.05
C ASN A 1065 -38.26 6.56 13.50
N ILE A 1066 -37.33 5.74 13.03
CA ILE A 1066 -36.05 6.17 12.45
C ILE A 1066 -36.29 6.61 11.00
N SER A 1067 -35.93 7.85 10.64
CA SER A 1067 -35.99 8.38 9.28
C SER A 1067 -34.73 9.17 8.96
N MET A 1068 -34.28 9.13 7.71
CA MET A 1068 -33.19 9.97 7.20
C MET A 1068 -33.71 10.71 5.97
N ASP A 1069 -33.68 12.04 5.96
CA ASP A 1069 -34.13 12.82 4.81
C ASP A 1069 -33.15 12.62 3.65
N THR A 1070 -33.67 12.46 2.43
CA THR A 1070 -32.90 12.50 1.19
C THR A 1070 -33.55 13.48 0.22
N ALA A 1071 -32.77 14.07 -0.67
CA ALA A 1071 -33.31 14.74 -1.85
C ALA A 1071 -33.80 13.71 -2.89
N LEU A 1072 -34.92 13.98 -3.54
CA LEU A 1072 -35.47 13.29 -4.71
C LEU A 1072 -36.05 14.34 -5.68
N GLU A 1073 -36.26 13.97 -6.94
CA GLU A 1073 -36.89 14.86 -7.93
C GLU A 1073 -38.38 15.07 -7.62
N ALA A 1074 -38.89 16.28 -7.89
CA ALA A 1074 -40.25 16.67 -7.50
C ALA A 1074 -41.36 15.79 -8.11
N ASP A 1075 -41.12 15.19 -9.28
CA ASP A 1075 -42.07 14.30 -9.96
C ASP A 1075 -42.15 12.90 -9.33
N GLU A 1076 -41.13 12.49 -8.56
CA GLU A 1076 -41.12 11.22 -7.80
C GLU A 1076 -41.58 11.38 -6.34
N ALA A 1077 -41.63 12.61 -5.84
CA ALA A 1077 -41.89 12.90 -4.43
C ALA A 1077 -43.39 12.88 -4.08
N PRO A 1078 -43.80 12.33 -2.91
CA PRO A 1078 -45.17 12.47 -2.43
C PRO A 1078 -45.49 13.92 -2.06
N GLN A 1079 -46.75 14.31 -2.27
CA GLN A 1079 -47.20 15.70 -2.11
C GLN A 1079 -46.98 16.24 -0.68
N GLY A 1080 -46.16 17.30 -0.57
CA GLY A 1080 -46.00 18.08 0.67
C GLY A 1080 -44.62 18.09 1.33
N GLY A 1081 -43.56 17.61 0.65
CA GLY A 1081 -42.18 17.76 1.14
C GLY A 1081 -41.60 19.18 0.96
N ASP A 1082 -40.65 19.55 1.81
CA ASP A 1082 -39.89 20.81 1.72
C ASP A 1082 -38.93 20.82 0.52
N VAL A 1083 -38.60 21.99 -0.05
CA VAL A 1083 -37.59 22.10 -1.12
C VAL A 1083 -36.21 21.71 -0.61
N ALA A 1084 -35.52 20.81 -1.31
CA ALA A 1084 -34.18 20.35 -0.95
C ALA A 1084 -33.11 21.37 -1.32
N ARG A 1085 -32.77 22.22 -0.36
CA ARG A 1085 -31.64 23.15 -0.41
C ARG A 1085 -30.34 22.49 0.10
N LEU A 1086 -29.20 23.08 -0.22
CA LEU A 1086 -27.85 22.57 0.07
C LEU A 1086 -27.51 21.25 -0.65
N VAL A 1087 -27.90 21.07 -1.91
CA VAL A 1087 -27.40 19.99 -2.78
C VAL A 1087 -26.45 20.61 -3.80
N GLU A 1088 -25.21 20.14 -3.90
CA GLU A 1088 -24.26 20.59 -4.93
C GLU A 1088 -24.50 19.86 -6.27
N ALA A 1089 -24.32 20.57 -7.38
CA ALA A 1089 -24.05 20.00 -8.69
C ALA A 1089 -22.69 20.51 -9.18
N CYS A 1090 -21.71 19.61 -9.32
CA CYS A 1090 -20.33 19.93 -9.65
C CYS A 1090 -20.02 19.87 -11.14
N GLU A 1091 -19.15 20.75 -11.62
CA GLU A 1091 -18.54 20.64 -12.94
C GLU A 1091 -17.44 19.55 -12.90
N CYS A 1092 -17.79 18.33 -13.32
CA CYS A 1092 -16.86 17.20 -13.29
C CYS A 1092 -15.93 17.17 -14.51
N PRO A 1093 -14.59 17.02 -14.31
CA PRO A 1093 -13.65 16.87 -15.41
C PRO A 1093 -13.76 15.50 -16.07
N LEU A 1094 -13.17 15.37 -17.27
CA LEU A 1094 -13.17 14.14 -18.07
C LEU A 1094 -12.76 12.92 -17.22
N GLY A 1095 -13.61 11.88 -17.27
CA GLY A 1095 -13.44 10.64 -16.51
C GLY A 1095 -14.27 10.52 -15.24
N TYR A 1096 -14.91 11.60 -14.76
CA TYR A 1096 -15.72 11.61 -13.54
C TYR A 1096 -17.19 11.96 -13.82
N ALA A 1097 -18.10 11.47 -12.97
CA ALA A 1097 -19.54 11.62 -13.08
C ALA A 1097 -20.24 11.61 -11.71
N GLY A 1098 -21.54 11.89 -11.72
CA GLY A 1098 -22.36 12.07 -10.51
C GLY A 1098 -22.28 13.51 -9.96
N LEU A 1099 -23.28 13.91 -9.18
CA LEU A 1099 -23.46 15.29 -8.72
C LEU A 1099 -22.26 15.86 -7.93
N SER A 1100 -21.55 15.01 -7.19
CA SER A 1100 -20.32 15.35 -6.45
C SER A 1100 -19.07 14.72 -7.09
N CYS A 1101 -19.09 14.39 -8.38
CA CYS A 1101 -18.00 13.72 -9.11
C CYS A 1101 -17.50 12.42 -8.44
N GLN A 1102 -18.40 11.70 -7.72
CA GLN A 1102 -18.07 10.54 -6.89
C GLN A 1102 -17.97 9.20 -7.67
N GLU A 1103 -18.43 9.20 -8.92
CA GLU A 1103 -18.45 8.06 -9.83
C GLU A 1103 -17.48 8.30 -11.01
N CYS A 1104 -17.09 7.22 -11.69
CA CYS A 1104 -16.38 7.35 -12.96
C CYS A 1104 -17.37 7.50 -14.11
N ALA A 1105 -17.03 8.34 -15.09
CA ALA A 1105 -17.82 8.49 -16.30
C ALA A 1105 -17.84 7.18 -17.11
N PRO A 1106 -18.89 6.92 -17.91
CA PRO A 1106 -18.92 5.79 -18.82
C PRO A 1106 -17.65 5.72 -19.68
N GLY A 1107 -16.98 4.56 -19.68
CA GLY A 1107 -15.67 4.38 -20.31
C GLY A 1107 -14.47 4.61 -19.39
N TYR A 1108 -14.67 4.79 -18.08
CA TYR A 1108 -13.62 4.91 -17.06
C TYR A 1108 -13.92 4.03 -15.84
N TYR A 1109 -12.87 3.53 -15.17
CA TYR A 1109 -12.95 2.72 -13.95
C TYR A 1109 -11.99 3.23 -12.87
N ARG A 1110 -12.18 2.80 -11.62
CA ARG A 1110 -11.36 3.23 -10.47
C ARG A 1110 -10.04 2.48 -10.39
N GLN A 1111 -8.92 3.20 -10.45
CA GLN A 1111 -7.57 2.62 -10.35
C GLN A 1111 -7.37 1.81 -9.05
N ALA A 1112 -6.53 0.77 -9.10
CA ALA A 1112 -6.19 -0.06 -7.95
C ALA A 1112 -5.37 0.71 -6.89
N ILE A 1113 -5.54 0.35 -5.61
CA ILE A 1113 -4.88 1.02 -4.48
C ILE A 1113 -3.35 0.80 -4.50
N SER A 1114 -2.90 -0.34 -5.02
CA SER A 1114 -1.48 -0.71 -5.16
C SER A 1114 -0.67 0.17 -6.11
N GLU A 1115 -1.32 0.89 -7.04
CA GLU A 1115 -0.64 1.72 -8.06
C GLU A 1115 -0.49 3.20 -7.65
N LEU A 1116 -1.05 3.60 -6.49
CA LEU A 1116 -1.14 5.00 -6.06
C LEU A 1116 0.18 5.52 -5.43
N SER A 1117 1.04 6.10 -6.27
CA SER A 1117 2.30 6.72 -5.87
C SER A 1117 2.13 7.90 -4.90
N MET A 1118 2.32 7.66 -3.60
CA MET A 1118 2.17 8.68 -2.54
C MET A 1118 3.35 9.67 -2.42
N LYS A 1119 3.71 10.35 -3.52
CA LYS A 1119 4.67 11.47 -3.55
C LYS A 1119 3.97 12.80 -3.89
N GLY A 1120 3.10 13.28 -3.01
CA GLY A 1120 2.39 14.57 -3.18
C GLY A 1120 1.66 15.04 -1.92
N ARG A 1121 1.28 16.32 -1.87
CA ARG A 1121 0.41 16.86 -0.81
C ARG A 1121 -1.04 16.38 -1.03
N SER A 1122 -1.78 16.24 0.08
CA SER A 1122 -3.16 15.72 0.18
C SER A 1122 -3.40 14.35 -0.45
N ARG A 1123 -3.56 13.31 0.40
CA ARG A 1123 -4.14 12.02 -0.02
C ARG A 1123 -5.52 12.28 -0.65
N PRO A 1124 -5.86 11.73 -1.82
CA PRO A 1124 -7.18 11.92 -2.43
C PRO A 1124 -8.30 11.29 -1.57
N LEU A 1125 -9.55 11.73 -1.79
CA LEU A 1125 -10.72 11.24 -1.05
C LEU A 1125 -11.32 9.98 -1.71
N ILE A 1126 -11.34 9.94 -3.03
CA ILE A 1126 -11.74 8.80 -3.87
C ILE A 1126 -10.57 8.26 -4.71
N ARG A 1127 -10.71 7.06 -5.27
CA ARG A 1127 -9.72 6.48 -6.21
C ARG A 1127 -9.80 7.18 -7.57
N PRO A 1128 -8.67 7.46 -8.25
CA PRO A 1128 -8.70 8.11 -9.57
C PRO A 1128 -9.46 7.28 -10.61
N CYS A 1129 -10.21 7.97 -11.47
CA CYS A 1129 -10.86 7.35 -12.63
C CYS A 1129 -9.91 7.33 -13.83
N VAL A 1130 -9.66 6.14 -14.39
CA VAL A 1130 -8.76 5.89 -15.53
C VAL A 1130 -9.54 5.23 -16.68
N PRO A 1131 -9.20 5.49 -17.96
CA PRO A 1131 -9.99 5.01 -19.09
C PRO A 1131 -9.94 3.48 -19.23
N CYS A 1132 -11.08 2.88 -19.59
CA CYS A 1132 -11.23 1.44 -19.83
C CYS A 1132 -10.28 0.96 -20.94
N ARG A 1133 -9.45 -0.06 -20.63
CA ARG A 1133 -8.44 -0.59 -21.55
C ARG A 1133 -8.97 -1.69 -22.49
N CYS A 1134 -10.14 -1.47 -23.07
CA CYS A 1134 -10.88 -2.46 -23.87
C CYS A 1134 -10.41 -2.61 -25.32
N ASN A 1135 -9.15 -2.28 -25.62
CA ASN A 1135 -8.53 -2.37 -26.96
C ASN A 1135 -9.38 -1.75 -28.10
N ASN A 1136 -10.13 -0.67 -27.85
CA ASN A 1136 -11.08 -0.06 -28.81
C ASN A 1136 -12.25 -0.98 -29.27
N HIS A 1137 -12.46 -2.10 -28.57
CA HIS A 1137 -13.51 -3.08 -28.82
C HIS A 1137 -14.67 -3.01 -27.81
N SER A 1138 -14.56 -2.22 -26.74
CA SER A 1138 -15.70 -1.71 -25.98
C SER A 1138 -15.44 -0.28 -25.50
N LEU A 1139 -16.54 0.45 -25.23
CA LEU A 1139 -16.55 1.78 -24.61
C LEU A 1139 -17.02 1.73 -23.15
N SER A 1140 -17.21 0.54 -22.58
CA SER A 1140 -17.59 0.35 -21.18
C SER A 1140 -16.82 -0.80 -20.52
N CYS A 1141 -16.53 -0.62 -19.23
CA CYS A 1141 -15.96 -1.62 -18.36
C CYS A 1141 -16.58 -1.49 -16.97
N ASP A 1142 -16.41 -2.51 -16.14
CA ASP A 1142 -16.83 -2.49 -14.74
C ASP A 1142 -16.07 -1.41 -13.95
N LEU A 1143 -16.79 -0.70 -13.09
CA LEU A 1143 -16.32 0.53 -12.43
C LEU A 1143 -15.26 0.30 -11.35
N ASP A 1144 -15.14 -0.92 -10.82
CA ASP A 1144 -14.24 -1.24 -9.71
C ASP A 1144 -13.14 -2.27 -10.07
N THR A 1145 -13.36 -3.12 -11.09
CA THR A 1145 -12.39 -4.10 -11.61
C THR A 1145 -11.72 -3.70 -12.93
N GLY A 1146 -12.38 -2.87 -13.76
CA GLY A 1146 -11.91 -2.52 -15.10
C GLY A 1146 -12.11 -3.60 -16.17
N GLU A 1147 -12.86 -4.68 -15.88
CA GLU A 1147 -13.20 -5.71 -16.86
C GLU A 1147 -14.20 -5.19 -17.91
N CYS A 1148 -13.93 -5.44 -19.18
CA CYS A 1148 -14.65 -4.84 -20.30
C CYS A 1148 -16.02 -5.49 -20.55
N LEU A 1149 -17.06 -4.65 -20.61
CA LEU A 1149 -18.44 -5.09 -20.74
C LEU A 1149 -18.86 -5.02 -22.21
N GLY A 1150 -19.53 -6.06 -22.71
CA GLY A 1150 -20.12 -6.08 -24.05
C GLY A 1150 -19.12 -5.91 -25.19
N CYS A 1151 -18.02 -6.67 -25.19
CA CYS A 1151 -17.01 -6.68 -26.25
C CYS A 1151 -17.63 -6.82 -27.65
N GLN A 1152 -17.26 -5.91 -28.55
CA GLN A 1152 -17.77 -5.79 -29.92
C GLN A 1152 -16.78 -6.41 -30.92
N HIS A 1153 -17.12 -6.34 -32.21
CA HIS A 1153 -16.32 -6.87 -33.33
C HIS A 1153 -15.89 -8.35 -33.16
N ASN A 1154 -16.69 -9.13 -32.44
CA ASN A 1154 -16.44 -10.55 -32.12
C ASN A 1154 -15.17 -10.80 -31.29
N THR A 1155 -14.88 -9.91 -30.34
CA THR A 1155 -13.83 -10.09 -29.32
C THR A 1155 -14.39 -10.59 -27.97
N ALA A 1156 -13.51 -11.08 -27.11
CA ALA A 1156 -13.81 -11.64 -25.79
C ALA A 1156 -12.62 -11.52 -24.81
N GLY A 1157 -12.78 -12.05 -23.59
CA GLY A 1157 -11.81 -11.94 -22.49
C GLY A 1157 -11.90 -10.61 -21.73
N GLN A 1158 -11.28 -10.55 -20.55
CA GLN A 1158 -11.43 -9.45 -19.57
C GLN A 1158 -11.14 -8.04 -20.11
N HIS A 1159 -10.38 -7.91 -21.20
CA HIS A 1159 -10.09 -6.63 -21.85
C HIS A 1159 -10.40 -6.63 -23.36
N CYS A 1160 -11.33 -7.48 -23.81
CA CYS A 1160 -11.66 -7.68 -25.23
C CYS A 1160 -10.42 -7.98 -26.10
N HIS A 1161 -9.47 -8.77 -25.57
CA HIS A 1161 -8.12 -8.94 -26.12
C HIS A 1161 -7.91 -10.27 -26.87
N VAL A 1162 -8.89 -11.18 -26.85
CA VAL A 1162 -8.94 -12.39 -27.70
C VAL A 1162 -10.17 -12.33 -28.61
N CYS A 1163 -10.23 -13.18 -29.63
CA CYS A 1163 -11.47 -13.37 -30.40
C CYS A 1163 -12.49 -14.22 -29.63
N ALA A 1164 -13.78 -13.98 -29.87
CA ALA A 1164 -14.88 -14.75 -29.32
C ALA A 1164 -14.93 -16.17 -29.92
N ALA A 1165 -15.56 -17.11 -29.22
CA ALA A 1165 -15.69 -18.49 -29.68
C ALA A 1165 -16.34 -18.57 -31.07
N GLY A 1166 -15.68 -19.25 -32.01
CA GLY A 1166 -16.07 -19.29 -33.42
C GLY A 1166 -15.50 -18.17 -34.30
N TYR A 1167 -14.57 -17.36 -33.78
CA TYR A 1167 -13.82 -16.34 -34.54
C TYR A 1167 -12.31 -16.46 -34.28
N TYR A 1168 -11.49 -16.04 -35.25
CA TYR A 1168 -10.03 -16.08 -35.18
C TYR A 1168 -9.39 -14.80 -35.75
N GLY A 1169 -8.18 -14.47 -35.29
CA GLY A 1169 -7.44 -13.27 -35.69
C GLY A 1169 -6.63 -12.67 -34.54
N LYS A 1170 -6.11 -11.46 -34.73
CA LYS A 1170 -5.23 -10.78 -33.77
C LYS A 1170 -5.77 -9.39 -33.43
N VAL A 1171 -6.08 -9.18 -32.17
CA VAL A 1171 -6.65 -7.92 -31.66
C VAL A 1171 -5.59 -6.82 -31.67
N GLN A 1172 -5.82 -5.77 -32.46
CA GLN A 1172 -5.00 -4.56 -32.57
C GLN A 1172 -5.83 -3.26 -32.46
N GLY A 1173 -7.15 -3.37 -32.37
CA GLY A 1173 -8.12 -2.28 -32.19
C GLY A 1173 -8.94 -1.92 -33.43
N SER A 1174 -9.02 -2.80 -34.43
CA SER A 1174 -9.81 -2.60 -35.65
C SER A 1174 -11.08 -3.46 -35.69
N VAL A 1175 -12.10 -2.98 -36.39
CA VAL A 1175 -13.39 -3.68 -36.61
C VAL A 1175 -13.22 -5.05 -37.29
N SER A 1176 -12.09 -5.26 -37.97
CA SER A 1176 -11.74 -6.47 -38.75
C SER A 1176 -10.85 -7.47 -38.01
N ASP A 1177 -10.46 -7.22 -36.76
CA ASP A 1177 -9.46 -8.02 -36.03
C ASP A 1177 -9.82 -9.50 -35.87
N CYS A 1178 -11.12 -9.83 -35.80
CA CYS A 1178 -11.63 -11.18 -35.57
C CYS A 1178 -12.59 -11.61 -36.69
N SER A 1179 -12.15 -12.56 -37.51
CA SER A 1179 -12.90 -13.14 -38.64
C SER A 1179 -13.62 -14.43 -38.25
N LEU A 1180 -14.80 -14.68 -38.83
CA LEU A 1180 -15.61 -15.88 -38.54
C LEU A 1180 -14.89 -17.16 -38.98
N CYS A 1181 -14.85 -18.17 -38.10
CA CYS A 1181 -14.40 -19.52 -38.45
C CYS A 1181 -15.39 -20.18 -39.43
N ALA A 1182 -14.93 -20.50 -40.63
CA ALA A 1182 -15.78 -21.06 -41.69
C ALA A 1182 -15.99 -22.58 -41.51
N CYS A 1183 -17.11 -22.99 -40.92
CA CYS A 1183 -17.55 -24.38 -40.93
C CYS A 1183 -18.24 -24.76 -42.26
N PRO A 1184 -17.98 -25.95 -42.84
CA PRO A 1184 -18.58 -26.38 -44.10
C PRO A 1184 -20.07 -26.73 -43.98
N LEU A 1185 -20.79 -26.65 -45.11
CA LEU A 1185 -22.24 -26.81 -45.17
C LEU A 1185 -22.69 -28.28 -45.28
N ARG A 1186 -23.28 -28.79 -44.19
CA ARG A 1186 -24.25 -29.92 -44.11
C ARG A 1186 -24.05 -31.12 -45.06
N GLY A 1187 -23.47 -32.20 -44.54
CA GLY A 1187 -23.55 -33.55 -45.12
C GLY A 1187 -23.57 -34.68 -44.08
N GLN A 1188 -24.75 -35.27 -43.86
CA GLN A 1188 -24.98 -36.53 -43.09
C GLN A 1188 -24.86 -36.50 -41.54
N SER A 1189 -24.95 -37.69 -40.92
CA SER A 1189 -25.78 -38.00 -39.74
C SER A 1189 -25.16 -37.80 -38.35
N GLN A 1190 -26.04 -37.66 -37.35
CA GLN A 1190 -25.73 -37.48 -35.92
C GLN A 1190 -25.12 -38.74 -35.27
N SER A 1191 -24.02 -38.56 -34.55
CA SER A 1191 -23.76 -39.21 -33.25
C SER A 1191 -22.86 -38.29 -32.41
N GLU A 1192 -22.78 -38.53 -31.10
CA GLU A 1192 -22.37 -37.56 -30.08
C GLU A 1192 -20.98 -36.93 -30.32
N LEU A 1193 -20.95 -35.61 -30.53
CA LEU A 1193 -19.74 -34.78 -30.46
C LEU A 1193 -20.04 -33.52 -29.65
N ARG A 1194 -19.18 -33.23 -28.67
CA ARG A 1194 -19.21 -31.97 -27.90
C ARG A 1194 -18.77 -30.82 -28.80
N MET A 1195 -19.08 -29.58 -28.40
CA MET A 1195 -18.44 -28.40 -29.00
C MET A 1195 -16.92 -28.52 -28.80
N ILE A 1196 -16.17 -28.57 -29.90
CA ILE A 1196 -14.71 -28.41 -29.89
C ILE A 1196 -14.44 -26.91 -30.00
N GLU A 1197 -13.80 -26.34 -28.99
CA GLU A 1197 -13.41 -24.94 -28.97
C GLU A 1197 -12.24 -24.71 -29.94
N CYS A 1198 -12.20 -23.56 -30.62
CA CYS A 1198 -11.21 -23.25 -31.66
C CYS A 1198 -9.80 -22.93 -31.11
N HIS A 1199 -9.39 -23.51 -29.98
CA HIS A 1199 -8.21 -23.07 -29.22
C HIS A 1199 -6.96 -23.95 -29.34
N GLU A 1200 -7.04 -25.10 -30.02
CA GLU A 1200 -5.91 -26.05 -30.16
C GLU A 1200 -5.14 -25.96 -31.51
N ILE A 1201 -5.10 -24.79 -32.16
CA ILE A 1201 -4.46 -24.65 -33.50
C ILE A 1201 -3.27 -23.65 -33.55
N GLU A 1202 -3.14 -22.68 -32.64
CA GLU A 1202 -1.98 -21.75 -32.61
C GLU A 1202 -0.86 -22.10 -31.60
N GLN A 1203 -0.88 -23.27 -30.93
CA GLN A 1203 0.17 -23.66 -29.96
C GLN A 1203 0.88 -25.01 -30.18
N TRP A 1204 0.79 -25.59 -31.38
CA TRP A 1204 1.81 -26.55 -31.87
C TRP A 1204 2.95 -25.88 -32.66
N LEU A 1205 3.07 -24.56 -32.55
CA LEU A 1205 4.16 -23.74 -33.08
C LEU A 1205 4.69 -22.82 -31.97
N MET A 1206 6.01 -22.61 -31.97
CA MET A 1206 6.77 -21.77 -31.02
C MET A 1206 6.91 -22.29 -29.57
N LEU A 1207 7.22 -23.58 -29.40
CA LEU A 1207 8.12 -24.01 -28.33
C LEU A 1207 9.26 -24.96 -28.76
N GLU A 1208 9.61 -24.94 -30.06
CA GLU A 1208 11.02 -25.00 -30.46
C GLU A 1208 11.40 -23.67 -31.12
N PHE A 1209 11.78 -22.68 -30.31
CA PHE A 1209 12.74 -21.66 -30.75
C PHE A 1209 13.41 -21.00 -29.54
N SER A 1210 14.58 -21.53 -29.17
CA SER A 1210 15.45 -21.00 -28.10
C SER A 1210 14.86 -21.25 -26.68
N PHE A 1211 15.68 -21.35 -25.63
CA PHE A 1211 16.95 -20.67 -25.45
C PHE A 1211 18.19 -21.43 -25.91
N SER A 1212 19.02 -20.75 -26.72
CA SER A 1212 20.46 -21.02 -26.77
C SER A 1212 21.11 -20.35 -25.56
N ALA A 1213 20.74 -20.83 -24.36
CA ALA A 1213 21.28 -20.45 -23.06
C ALA A 1213 20.80 -21.44 -21.99
N ILE A 1214 21.64 -22.45 -21.72
CA ILE A 1214 21.49 -23.54 -20.72
C ILE A 1214 20.48 -24.62 -21.13
#